data_AF-I9RCG0-F1
#
_entry.id   AF-I9RCG0-F1
#
_cell.length_a   1.000
_cell.length_b   1.000
_cell.length_c   1.000
_cell.angle_alpha   90.00
_cell.angle_beta   90.00
_cell.angle_gamma   90.00
#
_symmetry.space_group_name_H-M   'P 1'
#
loop_
_entity.id
_entity.type
_entity.pdbx_description
1 polymer ?
#
loop_
_entity_poly.entity_id
_entity_poly.type
_entity_poly.pdbx_seq_one_letter_code
_entity_poly.pdbx_strand_id
1 'polypeptide(L)'
;MAFNRKAKLRDNIEAIRTAFELGKAGRAATPDERERLARYCGFGGLKCILNPAATLTDAVQWAKSDLELFPLTVELHRLIRENSANENEYKRYIDSLKSSVLTAFYTPSAVTEALADVLHDYNVRPHRLLEPSAGHGAFVEAFLRKNAEADVMAFEKDLLTGKILSCLYPDKKVRAEGFERIEKPFNGYFDAAVSNIPFGDVAVFDPAFSASESVGRRNAAKAIHNYFFLKGLDAVRDGGIVAFITSQGVMNATRNEAVRLEMLKGAHLVSAIRLPNNLFADHAGTEVGSDLVVLQKDTRKEGLTEDEKLFIQTGIQNGVSTNRYFIEHGEQIVHTSAKLDTDPYGKPAMVYQHDGGVEGIATQLRELLDDNLHARLVMRLYSGGIRDARLQEQQAKAQTTDTPLRTEPTAEDLAAFGAWTKEKEQRLWEERTPKATDFEEATVVQETVQPPTAAVQQEAERTAVPAKEEKPEIEPPVMSLYDLFGFTAEERRIAQTGGKPRRRSNRPKLAQPRQPSLFDTPTQATATTIQAEQTAHTPTETAARPAYPVENAAGADMNRRIADVERQIREDEARLTAEERQRRHEEEMKPRPFDGLLEPHHREGSFVKVNTVGAGYQIGYLRDITRYGATFHPLDLGKEQREKIAAYIPVRDAYERLYTYEAEYHDEGTAQREALNTCYDEFVARYGNLNAKANVKLLMMDTSGRDILALERAENGQFVKADIFDHPVAFALNGITHVDTPEEALSASLNRYGGVNLDYMESLSDNSREELIDELKGRIFYNPLSGSYEIKDRFIAGNVVDKAERIEAWMAGNPHGEREKEALAALQEAAPRPITFDELDFNLGERWIPTGIYSAYASYLFDTKVSVGFSESMDDYAVKCGVKNAKILDQFCVKGYYRSYDGIALLKHALVNTVPDMTKSIGKDEHGGDIKVRDSEGIQLANAKIDEIRNGFVEWLAEQSPEFQKRLTDMYNRKFNCFVRPQYDGSHQTFPDLDLKALDRRFGIKDVYQSQKDCIWMLKQNGGGICDHEVGTGKTLIMCVAAHEMKRLGLAHKPMIIGLKANVAEIAECYRTAYPNAKILYASEKDFTPENRVRFFNNIKNNDYDCVIMSHDQFGKIPQSPELQQRILQAELDTVEENLEVLRSQGKDISRAMLRGLEKRKINLSVKLESIAHAIKSRTDDVVDFKQMGIDHIFVDESHYQNFFENSAFVGKMLVYNMLQYYIF
;
A
#
# COMPACT_ATOMS: atom_id res chain seq x y z
N MET A 1 -11.98 12.11 -33.84
CA MET A 1 -13.12 13.07 -33.86
C MET A 1 -14.13 12.64 -32.82
N ALA A 2 -14.42 13.51 -31.85
CA ALA A 2 -15.19 13.17 -30.65
C ALA A 2 -16.51 12.42 -30.93
N PHE A 3 -16.76 11.38 -30.14
CA PHE A 3 -17.87 10.43 -30.28
C PHE A 3 -19.25 11.11 -30.14
N ASN A 4 -19.93 11.33 -31.28
CA ASN A 4 -21.25 11.96 -31.31
C ASN A 4 -22.36 10.96 -30.95
N ARG A 5 -22.69 10.89 -29.65
CA ARG A 5 -23.72 10.02 -29.06
C ARG A 5 -25.07 10.10 -29.80
N LYS A 6 -25.50 11.30 -30.19
CA LYS A 6 -26.79 11.57 -30.86
C LYS A 6 -26.83 11.04 -32.30
N ALA A 7 -25.73 11.21 -33.05
CA ALA A 7 -25.60 10.66 -34.39
C ALA A 7 -25.57 9.13 -34.35
N LYS A 8 -24.74 8.54 -33.47
CA LYS A 8 -24.61 7.08 -33.36
C LYS A 8 -25.88 6.37 -32.89
N LEU A 9 -26.64 6.97 -31.96
CA LEU A 9 -27.95 6.44 -31.58
C LEU A 9 -28.93 6.44 -32.76
N ARG A 10 -28.91 7.46 -33.62
CA ARG A 10 -29.73 7.51 -34.85
C ARG A 10 -29.28 6.48 -35.89
N ASP A 11 -27.99 6.38 -36.17
CA ASP A 11 -27.44 5.37 -37.10
C ASP A 11 -27.87 3.96 -36.66
N ASN A 12 -27.78 3.65 -35.36
CA ASN A 12 -28.21 2.36 -34.82
C ASN A 12 -29.73 2.12 -34.99
N ILE A 13 -30.57 3.14 -34.76
CA ILE A 13 -32.03 3.05 -34.94
C ILE A 13 -32.38 2.75 -36.40
N GLU A 14 -31.76 3.43 -37.36
CA GLU A 14 -32.03 3.19 -38.79
C GLU A 14 -31.49 1.85 -39.30
N ALA A 15 -30.37 1.37 -38.76
CA ALA A 15 -29.88 0.01 -39.02
C ALA A 15 -30.84 -1.05 -38.48
N ILE A 16 -31.33 -0.90 -37.24
CA ILE A 16 -32.33 -1.80 -36.64
C ILE A 16 -33.65 -1.76 -37.45
N ARG A 17 -34.09 -0.57 -37.87
CA ARG A 17 -35.29 -0.38 -38.72
C ARG A 17 -35.13 -1.13 -40.04
N THR A 18 -34.03 -0.90 -40.75
CA THR A 18 -33.69 -1.57 -42.01
C THR A 18 -33.63 -3.10 -41.83
N ALA A 19 -33.01 -3.60 -40.75
CA ALA A 19 -32.94 -5.03 -40.46
C ALA A 19 -34.32 -5.65 -40.18
N PHE A 20 -35.24 -4.93 -39.52
CA PHE A 20 -36.61 -5.40 -39.33
C PHE A 20 -37.41 -5.40 -40.65
N GLU A 21 -37.30 -4.35 -41.45
CA GLU A 21 -37.96 -4.25 -42.77
C GLU A 21 -37.52 -5.35 -43.74
N LEU A 22 -36.21 -5.62 -43.84
CA LEU A 22 -35.66 -6.73 -44.62
C LEU A 22 -36.17 -8.09 -44.14
N GLY A 23 -36.23 -8.29 -42.82
CA GLY A 23 -36.78 -9.52 -42.22
C GLY A 23 -38.27 -9.72 -42.50
N LYS A 24 -39.07 -8.64 -42.53
CA LYS A 24 -40.49 -8.67 -42.92
C LYS A 24 -40.69 -8.87 -44.42
N ALA A 25 -39.77 -8.36 -45.25
CA ALA A 25 -39.83 -8.45 -46.71
C ALA A 25 -39.24 -9.75 -47.28
N GLY A 26 -38.49 -10.52 -46.50
CA GLY A 26 -37.93 -11.82 -46.91
C GLY A 26 -36.88 -11.73 -48.03
N ARG A 27 -36.14 -10.61 -48.12
CA ARG A 27 -35.19 -10.32 -49.20
C ARG A 27 -33.82 -9.86 -48.68
N ALA A 28 -32.81 -9.95 -49.53
CA ALA A 28 -31.50 -9.35 -49.29
C ALA A 28 -31.56 -7.80 -49.29
N ALA A 29 -30.56 -7.19 -48.65
CA ALA A 29 -30.34 -5.75 -48.66
C ALA A 29 -29.91 -5.25 -50.05
N THR A 30 -30.38 -4.07 -50.45
CA THR A 30 -29.78 -3.28 -51.54
C THR A 30 -28.45 -2.67 -51.10
N PRO A 31 -27.60 -2.14 -52.01
CA PRO A 31 -26.36 -1.47 -51.63
C PRO A 31 -26.56 -0.35 -50.58
N ASP A 32 -27.53 0.53 -50.79
CA ASP A 32 -27.88 1.64 -49.89
C ASP A 32 -28.36 1.15 -48.51
N GLU A 33 -29.06 0.01 -48.45
CA GLU A 33 -29.50 -0.62 -47.22
C GLU A 33 -28.34 -1.30 -46.48
N ARG A 34 -27.42 -1.92 -47.22
CA ARG A 34 -26.20 -2.51 -46.68
C ARG A 34 -25.29 -1.42 -46.08
N GLU A 35 -25.20 -0.26 -46.73
CA GLU A 35 -24.48 0.89 -46.20
C GLU A 35 -25.14 1.43 -44.91
N ARG A 36 -26.48 1.51 -44.85
CA ARG A 36 -27.19 1.89 -43.61
C ARG A 36 -26.96 0.89 -42.48
N LEU A 37 -26.99 -0.40 -42.77
CA LEU A 37 -26.71 -1.47 -41.79
C LEU A 37 -25.26 -1.40 -41.28
N ALA A 38 -24.29 -1.12 -42.15
CA ALA A 38 -22.87 -1.05 -41.81
C ALA A 38 -22.49 0.13 -40.89
N ARG A 39 -23.35 1.15 -40.78
CA ARG A 39 -23.14 2.29 -39.85
C ARG A 39 -23.44 1.96 -38.38
N TYR A 40 -24.06 0.81 -38.10
CA TYR A 40 -24.37 0.34 -36.75
C TYR A 40 -23.09 0.11 -35.93
N CYS A 41 -22.94 0.81 -34.80
CA CYS A 41 -21.78 0.68 -33.92
C CYS A 41 -22.13 0.15 -32.51
N GLY A 42 -23.33 -0.44 -32.36
CA GLY A 42 -23.82 -0.95 -31.08
C GLY A 42 -23.93 0.11 -29.98
N PHE A 43 -24.15 -0.34 -28.75
CA PHE A 43 -24.64 0.52 -27.67
C PHE A 43 -23.69 0.71 -26.47
N GLY A 44 -22.44 0.23 -26.54
CA GLY A 44 -21.47 0.38 -25.43
C GLY A 44 -21.24 1.83 -24.98
N GLY A 45 -21.06 2.75 -25.94
CA GLY A 45 -20.97 4.19 -25.71
C GLY A 45 -22.32 4.91 -25.52
N LEU A 46 -23.45 4.18 -25.58
CA LEU A 46 -24.82 4.72 -25.58
C LEU A 46 -25.61 4.24 -24.36
N LYS A 47 -24.97 4.27 -23.18
CA LYS A 47 -25.53 3.85 -21.87
C LYS A 47 -26.89 4.48 -21.53
N CYS A 48 -27.27 5.58 -22.17
CA CYS A 48 -28.60 6.18 -22.05
C CYS A 48 -29.76 5.22 -22.42
N ILE A 49 -29.52 4.16 -23.22
CA ILE A 49 -30.55 3.14 -23.50
C ILE A 49 -30.88 2.23 -22.30
N LEU A 50 -30.15 2.34 -21.19
CA LEU A 50 -30.47 1.65 -19.93
C LEU A 50 -31.53 2.40 -19.11
N ASN A 51 -31.76 3.69 -19.39
CA ASN A 51 -32.68 4.55 -18.65
C ASN A 51 -34.16 4.29 -19.04
N PRO A 52 -35.14 4.49 -18.14
CA PRO A 52 -36.57 4.32 -18.44
C PRO A 52 -37.05 5.24 -19.58
N ALA A 53 -37.66 4.66 -20.61
CA ALA A 53 -38.18 5.38 -21.79
C ALA A 53 -39.48 4.74 -22.32
N ALA A 54 -40.37 4.32 -21.41
CA ALA A 54 -41.66 3.73 -21.73
C ALA A 54 -42.79 4.77 -21.88
N THR A 55 -42.68 5.92 -21.20
CA THR A 55 -43.68 7.01 -21.23
C THR A 55 -43.01 8.39 -21.34
N LEU A 56 -43.73 9.40 -21.85
CA LEU A 56 -43.22 10.78 -21.91
C LEU A 56 -42.96 11.38 -20.51
N THR A 57 -43.61 10.87 -19.47
CA THR A 57 -43.32 11.25 -18.07
C THR A 57 -41.97 10.71 -17.56
N ASP A 58 -41.41 9.68 -18.17
CA ASP A 58 -40.11 9.12 -17.78
C ASP A 58 -38.97 10.12 -18.08
N ALA A 59 -39.16 11.06 -19.01
CA ALA A 59 -38.21 12.13 -19.33
C ALA A 59 -37.80 12.97 -18.09
N VAL A 60 -38.67 13.05 -17.08
CA VAL A 60 -38.35 13.71 -15.81
C VAL A 60 -37.20 13.00 -15.09
N GLN A 61 -37.07 11.68 -15.24
CA GLN A 61 -36.02 10.86 -14.62
C GLN A 61 -34.67 10.91 -15.38
N TRP A 62 -34.54 11.68 -16.45
CA TRP A 62 -33.32 11.79 -17.25
C TRP A 62 -32.48 13.01 -16.87
N ALA A 63 -31.14 12.86 -16.95
CA ALA A 63 -30.20 13.96 -16.74
C ALA A 63 -30.36 15.05 -17.83
N LYS A 64 -30.13 16.32 -17.47
CA LYS A 64 -30.19 17.46 -18.42
C LYS A 64 -29.33 17.25 -19.66
N SER A 65 -28.15 16.66 -19.50
CA SER A 65 -27.17 16.39 -20.56
C SER A 65 -27.58 15.28 -21.54
N ASP A 66 -28.42 14.34 -21.11
CA ASP A 66 -28.88 13.20 -21.91
C ASP A 66 -30.35 13.33 -22.37
N LEU A 67 -31.05 14.36 -21.88
CA LEU A 67 -32.45 14.66 -22.22
C LEU A 67 -32.68 14.88 -23.73
N GLU A 68 -31.66 15.29 -24.48
CA GLU A 68 -31.73 15.38 -25.96
C GLU A 68 -31.67 14.02 -26.69
N LEU A 69 -31.29 12.94 -25.98
CA LEU A 69 -31.27 11.57 -26.49
C LEU A 69 -32.58 10.83 -26.16
N PHE A 70 -33.33 11.28 -25.15
CA PHE A 70 -34.62 10.68 -24.74
C PHE A 70 -35.58 10.40 -25.91
N PRO A 71 -35.83 11.32 -26.88
CA PRO A 71 -36.75 11.05 -27.99
C PRO A 71 -36.30 9.90 -28.90
N LEU A 72 -34.98 9.75 -29.09
CA LEU A 72 -34.39 8.66 -29.88
C LEU A 72 -34.49 7.33 -29.13
N THR A 73 -34.28 7.33 -27.80
CA THR A 73 -34.44 6.12 -26.98
C THR A 73 -35.90 5.66 -26.91
N VAL A 74 -36.87 6.58 -26.79
CA VAL A 74 -38.31 6.27 -26.93
C VAL A 74 -38.62 5.71 -28.32
N GLU A 75 -38.04 6.27 -29.38
CA GLU A 75 -38.17 5.71 -30.74
C GLU A 75 -37.60 4.29 -30.85
N LEU A 76 -36.43 4.01 -30.27
CA LEU A 76 -35.83 2.67 -30.24
C LEU A 76 -36.75 1.66 -29.53
N HIS A 77 -37.28 2.00 -28.35
CA HIS A 77 -38.22 1.13 -27.63
C HIS A 77 -39.51 0.90 -28.41
N ARG A 78 -40.06 1.94 -29.05
CA ARG A 78 -41.22 1.83 -29.95
C ARG A 78 -40.92 0.89 -31.12
N LEU A 79 -39.80 1.11 -31.82
CA LEU A 79 -39.39 0.35 -33.00
C LEU A 79 -39.24 -1.14 -32.69
N ILE A 80 -38.60 -1.49 -31.56
CA ILE A 80 -38.46 -2.89 -31.15
C ILE A 80 -39.83 -3.49 -30.79
N ARG A 81 -40.71 -2.73 -30.12
CA ARG A 81 -42.06 -3.21 -29.74
C ARG A 81 -42.98 -3.42 -30.94
N GLU A 82 -42.96 -2.52 -31.93
CA GLU A 82 -43.71 -2.61 -33.20
C GLU A 82 -43.21 -3.72 -34.14
N ASN A 83 -42.04 -4.30 -33.84
CA ASN A 83 -41.45 -5.41 -34.59
C ASN A 83 -41.34 -6.72 -33.76
N SER A 84 -41.89 -6.74 -32.54
CA SER A 84 -42.01 -7.93 -31.69
C SER A 84 -43.42 -8.51 -31.77
N ALA A 85 -43.56 -9.83 -31.82
CA ALA A 85 -44.87 -10.50 -31.87
C ALA A 85 -45.63 -10.45 -30.52
N ASN A 86 -44.93 -10.23 -29.41
CA ASN A 86 -45.50 -10.09 -28.08
C ASN A 86 -44.52 -9.43 -27.09
N GLU A 87 -45.03 -9.05 -25.91
CA GLU A 87 -44.27 -8.37 -24.85
C GLU A 87 -43.08 -9.18 -24.30
N ASN A 88 -43.10 -10.52 -24.38
CA ASN A 88 -41.96 -11.34 -23.94
C ASN A 88 -40.83 -11.35 -24.99
N GLU A 89 -41.16 -11.27 -26.28
CA GLU A 89 -40.15 -11.08 -27.34
C GLU A 89 -39.53 -9.68 -27.27
N TYR A 90 -40.35 -8.64 -27.08
CA TYR A 90 -39.88 -7.27 -26.84
C TYR A 90 -38.90 -7.23 -25.65
N LYS A 91 -39.26 -7.85 -24.51
CA LYS A 91 -38.35 -7.98 -23.36
C LYS A 91 -37.06 -8.69 -23.72
N ARG A 92 -37.10 -9.83 -24.41
CA ARG A 92 -35.89 -10.55 -24.85
C ARG A 92 -34.96 -9.68 -25.69
N TYR A 93 -35.47 -8.85 -26.60
CA TYR A 93 -34.62 -7.89 -27.35
C TYR A 93 -34.03 -6.80 -26.44
N ILE A 94 -34.80 -6.24 -25.49
CA ILE A 94 -34.30 -5.22 -24.56
C ILE A 94 -33.27 -5.80 -23.56
N ASP A 95 -33.54 -6.97 -22.99
CA ASP A 95 -32.63 -7.66 -22.06
C ASP A 95 -31.32 -8.07 -22.75
N SER A 96 -31.40 -8.46 -24.04
CA SER A 96 -30.26 -8.70 -24.92
C SER A 96 -29.41 -7.44 -25.11
N LEU A 97 -30.03 -6.32 -25.50
CA LEU A 97 -29.34 -5.04 -25.66
C LEU A 97 -28.67 -4.58 -24.35
N LYS A 98 -29.39 -4.63 -23.22
CA LYS A 98 -28.87 -4.27 -21.90
C LYS A 98 -27.63 -5.06 -21.51
N SER A 99 -27.64 -6.37 -21.80
CA SER A 99 -26.49 -7.25 -21.58
C SER A 99 -25.30 -6.85 -22.47
N SER A 100 -25.57 -6.55 -23.75
CA SER A 100 -24.56 -6.17 -24.75
C SER A 100 -23.83 -4.85 -24.41
N VAL A 101 -24.53 -3.84 -23.87
CA VAL A 101 -23.96 -2.53 -23.47
C VAL A 101 -22.72 -2.66 -22.56
N LEU A 102 -22.61 -3.75 -21.80
CA LEU A 102 -21.55 -3.95 -20.82
C LEU A 102 -20.25 -4.54 -21.38
N THR A 103 -20.27 -5.08 -22.61
CA THR A 103 -19.13 -5.78 -23.22
C THR A 103 -18.86 -5.42 -24.68
N ALA A 104 -19.74 -4.65 -25.33
CA ALA A 104 -19.69 -4.39 -26.76
C ALA A 104 -18.76 -3.21 -27.14
N PHE A 105 -17.46 -3.51 -27.27
CA PHE A 105 -16.45 -2.61 -27.84
C PHE A 105 -16.23 -2.94 -29.32
N TYR A 106 -16.53 -2.00 -30.22
CA TYR A 106 -16.45 -2.22 -31.67
C TYR A 106 -15.05 -1.85 -32.20
N THR A 107 -14.40 -2.81 -32.87
CA THR A 107 -13.06 -2.62 -33.46
C THR A 107 -13.13 -1.67 -34.66
N PRO A 108 -12.25 -0.64 -34.74
CA PRO A 108 -12.12 0.17 -35.95
C PRO A 108 -11.63 -0.67 -37.14
N SER A 109 -12.13 -0.38 -38.34
CA SER A 109 -11.84 -1.21 -39.53
C SER A 109 -10.36 -1.22 -39.90
N ALA A 110 -9.63 -0.11 -39.74
CA ALA A 110 -8.19 -0.06 -39.99
C ALA A 110 -7.39 -1.11 -39.19
N VAL A 111 -7.85 -1.48 -37.99
CA VAL A 111 -7.23 -2.52 -37.15
C VAL A 111 -7.61 -3.93 -37.60
N THR A 112 -8.86 -4.16 -38.05
CA THR A 112 -9.25 -5.47 -38.60
C THR A 112 -8.63 -5.71 -39.98
N GLU A 113 -8.52 -4.66 -40.79
CA GLU A 113 -7.85 -4.63 -42.09
C GLU A 113 -6.34 -4.85 -41.93
N ALA A 114 -5.65 -4.16 -41.02
CA ALA A 114 -4.21 -4.38 -40.78
C ALA A 114 -3.88 -5.85 -40.42
N LEU A 115 -4.69 -6.50 -39.58
CA LEU A 115 -4.52 -7.92 -39.27
C LEU A 115 -4.80 -8.83 -40.48
N ALA A 116 -5.86 -8.54 -41.25
CA ALA A 116 -6.22 -9.31 -42.44
C ALA A 116 -5.24 -9.13 -43.61
N ASP A 117 -4.61 -7.95 -43.73
CA ASP A 117 -3.54 -7.64 -44.67
C ASP A 117 -2.32 -8.53 -44.41
N VAL A 118 -1.69 -8.40 -43.24
CA VAL A 118 -0.44 -9.10 -42.94
C VAL A 118 -0.63 -10.61 -43.00
N LEU A 119 -1.74 -11.14 -42.48
CA LEU A 119 -2.05 -12.57 -42.62
C LEU A 119 -2.19 -13.00 -44.10
N HIS A 120 -2.79 -12.18 -44.97
CA HIS A 120 -2.90 -12.48 -46.39
C HIS A 120 -1.55 -12.45 -47.12
N ASP A 121 -0.66 -11.56 -46.71
CA ASP A 121 0.67 -11.36 -47.30
C ASP A 121 1.64 -12.49 -46.89
N TYR A 122 1.55 -12.98 -45.64
CA TYR A 122 2.14 -14.26 -45.22
C TYR A 122 1.40 -15.50 -45.77
N ASN A 123 0.45 -15.31 -46.69
CA ASN A 123 -0.32 -16.36 -47.37
C ASN A 123 -1.20 -17.23 -46.44
N VAL A 124 -1.54 -16.71 -45.26
CA VAL A 124 -2.55 -17.28 -44.35
C VAL A 124 -3.94 -16.94 -44.89
N ARG A 125 -4.38 -17.70 -45.89
CA ARG A 125 -5.70 -17.56 -46.53
C ARG A 125 -6.68 -18.57 -45.91
N PRO A 126 -7.51 -18.21 -44.90
CA PRO A 126 -8.50 -19.12 -44.34
C PRO A 126 -9.60 -19.40 -45.36
N HIS A 127 -9.95 -20.68 -45.53
CA HIS A 127 -11.10 -21.10 -46.33
C HIS A 127 -12.34 -21.26 -45.43
N ARG A 128 -12.14 -21.67 -44.18
CA ARG A 128 -13.14 -21.71 -43.10
C ARG A 128 -12.72 -20.75 -42.00
N LEU A 129 -13.49 -19.69 -41.82
CA LEU A 129 -13.25 -18.63 -40.83
C LEU A 129 -14.28 -18.73 -39.69
N LEU A 130 -13.82 -18.60 -38.45
CA LEU A 130 -14.67 -18.46 -37.28
C LEU A 130 -14.52 -17.06 -36.68
N GLU A 131 -15.63 -16.33 -36.54
CA GLU A 131 -15.70 -15.11 -35.72
C GLU A 131 -16.61 -15.37 -34.51
N PRO A 132 -16.06 -15.72 -33.33
CA PRO A 132 -16.85 -16.18 -32.19
C PRO A 132 -17.57 -15.06 -31.41
N SER A 133 -17.28 -13.79 -31.72
CA SER A 133 -17.94 -12.60 -31.17
C SER A 133 -17.83 -11.49 -32.22
N ALA A 134 -18.81 -11.44 -33.13
CA ALA A 134 -18.68 -10.69 -34.38
C ALA A 134 -19.18 -9.25 -34.35
N GLY A 135 -20.14 -8.91 -33.48
CA GLY A 135 -20.87 -7.65 -33.58
C GLY A 135 -21.48 -7.50 -34.99
N HIS A 136 -21.20 -6.37 -35.65
CA HIS A 136 -21.58 -6.14 -37.06
C HIS A 136 -20.68 -6.85 -38.11
N GLY A 137 -19.65 -7.60 -37.70
CA GLY A 137 -18.78 -8.39 -38.58
C GLY A 137 -17.63 -7.60 -39.19
N ALA A 138 -16.82 -6.94 -38.37
CA ALA A 138 -15.68 -6.15 -38.83
C ALA A 138 -14.47 -7.01 -39.26
N PHE A 139 -14.28 -8.19 -38.66
CA PHE A 139 -13.31 -9.16 -39.19
C PHE A 139 -13.91 -9.94 -40.37
N VAL A 140 -15.22 -10.28 -40.35
CA VAL A 140 -15.92 -10.82 -41.53
C VAL A 140 -15.64 -9.95 -42.77
N GLU A 141 -15.81 -8.63 -42.68
CA GLU A 141 -15.57 -7.76 -43.84
C GLU A 141 -14.10 -7.77 -44.28
N ALA A 142 -13.17 -7.53 -43.35
CA ALA A 142 -11.74 -7.45 -43.66
C ALA A 142 -11.20 -8.74 -44.31
N PHE A 143 -11.61 -9.90 -43.82
CA PHE A 143 -11.21 -11.19 -44.41
C PHE A 143 -11.96 -11.48 -45.72
N LEU A 144 -13.23 -11.11 -45.89
CA LEU A 144 -13.94 -11.30 -47.16
C LEU A 144 -13.44 -10.37 -48.29
N ARG A 145 -12.93 -9.17 -47.97
CA ARG A 145 -12.20 -8.32 -48.93
C ARG A 145 -10.94 -9.01 -49.47
N LYS A 146 -10.37 -9.97 -48.73
CA LYS A 146 -9.16 -10.74 -49.07
C LYS A 146 -9.44 -12.13 -49.63
N ASN A 147 -10.56 -12.75 -49.25
CA ASN A 147 -11.05 -14.03 -49.76
C ASN A 147 -12.58 -14.09 -49.74
N ALA A 148 -13.23 -13.62 -50.80
CA ALA A 148 -14.70 -13.55 -50.88
C ALA A 148 -15.39 -14.92 -50.80
N GLU A 149 -14.70 -15.99 -51.22
CA GLU A 149 -15.19 -17.37 -51.21
C GLU A 149 -15.07 -18.07 -49.84
N ALA A 150 -14.57 -17.38 -48.80
CA ALA A 150 -14.47 -17.95 -47.47
C ALA A 150 -15.83 -18.38 -46.89
N ASP A 151 -15.86 -19.59 -46.32
CA ASP A 151 -16.96 -20.10 -45.50
C ASP A 151 -16.83 -19.53 -44.08
N VAL A 152 -17.58 -18.47 -43.81
CA VAL A 152 -17.56 -17.77 -42.51
C VAL A 152 -18.68 -18.30 -41.62
N MET A 153 -18.32 -18.75 -40.41
CA MET A 153 -19.25 -18.92 -39.30
C MET A 153 -19.03 -17.81 -38.28
N ALA A 154 -20.08 -17.04 -38.02
CA ALA A 154 -20.05 -15.91 -37.10
C ALA A 154 -21.07 -16.11 -35.98
N PHE A 155 -20.62 -15.95 -34.73
CA PHE A 155 -21.48 -15.94 -33.54
C PHE A 155 -21.63 -14.51 -33.04
N GLU A 156 -22.87 -14.14 -32.69
CA GLU A 156 -23.17 -12.91 -31.97
C GLU A 156 -24.25 -13.19 -30.93
N LYS A 157 -24.03 -12.74 -29.69
CA LYS A 157 -24.90 -13.06 -28.56
C LYS A 157 -26.06 -12.06 -28.42
N ASP A 158 -25.93 -10.85 -28.95
CA ASP A 158 -27.04 -9.91 -29.03
C ASP A 158 -27.98 -10.20 -30.21
N LEU A 159 -29.28 -10.32 -29.91
CA LEU A 159 -30.31 -10.70 -30.86
C LEU A 159 -30.55 -9.68 -31.98
N LEU A 160 -30.34 -8.38 -31.75
CA LEU A 160 -30.51 -7.36 -32.79
C LEU A 160 -29.25 -7.20 -33.64
N THR A 161 -28.09 -7.25 -33.01
CA THR A 161 -26.78 -7.21 -33.67
C THR A 161 -26.59 -8.43 -34.57
N GLY A 162 -26.89 -9.65 -34.08
CA GLY A 162 -26.88 -10.86 -34.90
C GLY A 162 -27.90 -10.83 -36.06
N LYS A 163 -29.02 -10.10 -35.90
CA LYS A 163 -30.00 -9.88 -36.96
C LYS A 163 -29.51 -8.90 -38.03
N ILE A 164 -28.80 -7.84 -37.64
CA ILE A 164 -28.12 -6.91 -38.55
C ILE A 164 -26.99 -7.63 -39.31
N LEU A 165 -26.17 -8.41 -38.60
CA LEU A 165 -25.09 -9.22 -39.16
C LEU A 165 -25.62 -10.22 -40.22
N SER A 166 -26.76 -10.87 -39.95
CA SER A 166 -27.46 -11.74 -40.90
C SER A 166 -27.95 -11.00 -42.16
N CYS A 167 -28.28 -9.71 -42.06
CA CYS A 167 -28.65 -8.88 -43.22
C CYS A 167 -27.43 -8.33 -43.98
N LEU A 168 -26.28 -8.16 -43.32
CA LEU A 168 -25.02 -7.75 -43.94
C LEU A 168 -24.32 -8.87 -44.72
N TYR A 169 -24.48 -10.12 -44.26
CA TYR A 169 -23.82 -11.32 -44.79
C TYR A 169 -24.80 -12.49 -44.99
N PRO A 170 -25.83 -12.36 -45.86
CA PRO A 170 -26.90 -13.35 -46.01
C PRO A 170 -26.45 -14.68 -46.64
N ASP A 171 -25.23 -14.76 -47.17
CA ASP A 171 -24.60 -15.97 -47.70
C ASP A 171 -23.72 -16.71 -46.68
N LYS A 172 -23.50 -16.14 -45.48
CA LYS A 172 -22.61 -16.68 -44.45
C LYS A 172 -23.38 -17.27 -43.25
N LYS A 173 -22.72 -18.12 -42.46
CA LYS A 173 -23.34 -18.86 -41.34
C LYS A 173 -23.38 -18.00 -40.07
N VAL A 174 -24.34 -17.08 -39.99
CA VAL A 174 -24.56 -16.23 -38.79
C VAL A 174 -25.43 -16.95 -37.76
N ARG A 175 -25.01 -16.93 -36.48
CA ARG A 175 -25.72 -17.52 -35.33
C ARG A 175 -25.93 -16.47 -34.24
N ALA A 176 -27.20 -16.11 -34.00
CA ALA A 176 -27.61 -15.18 -32.95
C ALA A 176 -27.67 -15.85 -31.56
N GLU A 177 -26.56 -16.45 -31.13
CA GLU A 177 -26.38 -17.10 -29.82
C GLU A 177 -24.92 -17.03 -29.34
N GLY A 178 -24.69 -17.35 -28.07
CA GLY A 178 -23.34 -17.35 -27.49
C GLY A 178 -22.46 -18.49 -28.00
N PHE A 179 -21.19 -18.19 -28.26
CA PHE A 179 -20.16 -19.12 -28.75
C PHE A 179 -20.00 -20.40 -27.90
N GLU A 180 -20.38 -20.38 -26.62
CA GLU A 180 -20.43 -21.58 -25.77
C GLU A 180 -21.33 -22.71 -26.33
N ARG A 181 -22.23 -22.39 -27.28
CA ARG A 181 -23.14 -23.34 -27.94
C ARG A 181 -22.54 -24.12 -29.11
N ILE A 182 -21.33 -23.78 -29.57
CA ILE A 182 -20.73 -24.45 -30.74
C ILE A 182 -20.58 -25.96 -30.52
N GLU A 183 -21.03 -26.75 -31.50
CA GLU A 183 -21.14 -28.20 -31.41
C GLU A 183 -19.78 -28.88 -31.61
N LYS A 184 -19.57 -30.01 -30.91
CA LYS A 184 -18.32 -30.79 -30.95
C LYS A 184 -17.78 -31.13 -32.37
N PRO A 185 -18.59 -31.36 -33.43
CA PRO A 185 -18.08 -31.57 -34.79
C PRO A 185 -17.28 -30.40 -35.37
N PHE A 186 -17.39 -29.20 -34.80
CA PHE A 186 -16.59 -28.04 -35.20
C PHE A 186 -15.25 -27.91 -34.45
N ASN A 187 -14.95 -28.81 -33.51
CA ASN A 187 -13.60 -28.90 -32.92
C ASN A 187 -12.60 -29.35 -33.99
N GLY A 188 -11.49 -28.62 -34.16
CA GLY A 188 -10.50 -28.91 -35.19
C GLY A 188 -10.94 -28.59 -36.62
N TYR A 189 -11.99 -27.79 -36.82
CA TYR A 189 -12.61 -27.55 -38.13
C TYR A 189 -12.09 -26.29 -38.85
N PHE A 190 -11.92 -25.17 -38.15
CA PHE A 190 -11.65 -23.87 -38.81
C PHE A 190 -10.16 -23.67 -39.13
N ASP A 191 -9.86 -22.94 -40.20
CA ASP A 191 -8.49 -22.60 -40.58
C ASP A 191 -7.95 -21.43 -39.74
N ALA A 192 -8.83 -20.46 -39.42
CA ALA A 192 -8.55 -19.39 -38.47
C ALA A 192 -9.78 -19.04 -37.62
N ALA A 193 -9.54 -18.58 -36.39
CA ALA A 193 -10.52 -17.96 -35.52
C ALA A 193 -10.04 -16.54 -35.16
N VAL A 194 -10.86 -15.52 -35.45
CA VAL A 194 -10.51 -14.10 -35.32
C VAL A 194 -11.66 -13.34 -34.65
N SER A 195 -11.39 -12.37 -33.78
CA SER A 195 -12.44 -11.58 -33.09
C SER A 195 -11.83 -10.45 -32.26
N ASN A 196 -12.67 -9.47 -31.88
CA ASN A 196 -12.54 -8.81 -30.58
C ASN A 196 -13.43 -9.56 -29.61
N ILE A 197 -12.84 -10.21 -28.60
CA ILE A 197 -13.57 -11.08 -27.68
C ILE A 197 -14.08 -10.27 -26.48
N PRO A 198 -15.25 -10.60 -25.88
CA PRO A 198 -15.82 -9.78 -24.81
C PRO A 198 -14.91 -9.73 -23.57
N PHE A 199 -14.76 -8.53 -23.00
CA PHE A 199 -13.87 -8.27 -21.86
C PHE A 199 -14.58 -8.54 -20.51
N GLY A 200 -13.79 -8.82 -19.47
CA GLY A 200 -14.25 -8.85 -18.06
C GLY A 200 -14.31 -10.22 -17.38
N ASP A 201 -14.54 -10.21 -16.06
CA ASP A 201 -14.51 -11.39 -15.17
C ASP A 201 -15.87 -12.11 -15.10
N VAL A 202 -16.49 -12.38 -16.27
CA VAL A 202 -17.76 -13.09 -16.36
C VAL A 202 -17.52 -14.59 -16.53
N ALA A 203 -18.05 -15.42 -15.64
CA ALA A 203 -17.93 -16.88 -15.75
C ALA A 203 -18.80 -17.45 -16.88
N VAL A 204 -18.28 -18.44 -17.61
CA VAL A 204 -18.96 -19.14 -18.72
C VAL A 204 -19.22 -20.59 -18.33
N PHE A 205 -20.47 -21.03 -18.42
CA PHE A 205 -20.83 -22.42 -18.14
C PHE A 205 -20.66 -23.29 -19.40
N ASP A 206 -19.49 -23.91 -19.54
CA ASP A 206 -19.24 -25.00 -20.49
C ASP A 206 -18.86 -26.27 -19.72
N PRO A 207 -19.68 -27.35 -19.74
CA PRO A 207 -19.37 -28.60 -19.06
C PRO A 207 -18.01 -29.21 -19.44
N ALA A 208 -17.52 -29.01 -20.66
CA ALA A 208 -16.22 -29.54 -21.11
C ALA A 208 -15.02 -28.81 -20.48
N PHE A 209 -15.25 -27.63 -19.89
CA PHE A 209 -14.25 -26.87 -19.14
C PHE A 209 -14.44 -27.03 -17.64
N SER A 210 -15.67 -26.89 -17.14
CA SER A 210 -16.01 -27.01 -15.71
C SER A 210 -15.68 -28.39 -15.13
N ALA A 211 -15.88 -29.47 -15.90
CA ALA A 211 -15.56 -30.84 -15.50
C ALA A 211 -14.20 -31.34 -16.05
N SER A 212 -13.35 -30.45 -16.58
CA SER A 212 -12.02 -30.83 -17.05
C SER A 212 -11.09 -31.18 -15.89
N GLU A 213 -10.20 -32.16 -16.05
CA GLU A 213 -9.14 -32.46 -15.07
C GLU A 213 -8.08 -31.34 -15.00
N SER A 214 -7.88 -30.61 -16.11
CA SER A 214 -6.93 -29.50 -16.20
C SER A 214 -7.34 -28.30 -15.34
N VAL A 215 -6.42 -27.88 -14.46
CA VAL A 215 -6.54 -26.65 -13.65
C VAL A 215 -6.66 -25.42 -14.55
N GLY A 216 -5.91 -25.36 -15.65
CA GLY A 216 -5.96 -24.27 -16.62
C GLY A 216 -7.34 -24.12 -17.26
N ARG A 217 -7.93 -25.23 -17.73
CA ARG A 217 -9.28 -25.22 -18.34
C ARG A 217 -10.38 -24.90 -17.32
N ARG A 218 -10.31 -25.43 -16.10
CA ARG A 218 -11.25 -25.05 -15.01
C ARG A 218 -11.11 -23.58 -14.57
N ASN A 219 -9.91 -22.99 -14.67
CA ASN A 219 -9.70 -21.57 -14.40
C ASN A 219 -10.18 -20.68 -15.55
N ALA A 220 -10.02 -21.11 -16.80
CA ALA A 220 -10.46 -20.34 -17.96
C ALA A 220 -11.97 -20.07 -17.98
N ALA A 221 -12.79 -21.05 -17.57
CA ALA A 221 -14.24 -20.90 -17.46
C ALA A 221 -14.71 -19.81 -16.47
N LYS A 222 -13.82 -19.30 -15.61
CA LYS A 222 -14.16 -18.26 -14.61
C LYS A 222 -14.17 -16.84 -15.18
N ALA A 223 -13.58 -16.61 -16.36
CA ALA A 223 -13.56 -15.30 -17.00
C ALA A 223 -13.65 -15.46 -18.53
N ILE A 224 -14.64 -14.81 -19.15
CA ILE A 224 -15.04 -15.03 -20.54
C ILE A 224 -13.88 -14.83 -21.53
N HIS A 225 -13.03 -13.84 -21.29
CA HIS A 225 -11.83 -13.58 -22.10
C HIS A 225 -10.84 -14.77 -22.12
N ASN A 226 -10.67 -15.47 -21.00
CA ASN A 226 -9.81 -16.67 -20.91
C ASN A 226 -10.46 -17.87 -21.62
N TYR A 227 -11.78 -18.06 -21.43
CA TYR A 227 -12.53 -19.15 -22.05
C TYR A 227 -12.45 -19.10 -23.58
N PHE A 228 -12.61 -17.92 -24.16
CA PHE A 228 -12.59 -17.73 -25.61
C PHE A 228 -11.28 -18.19 -26.28
N PHE A 229 -10.11 -17.90 -25.71
CA PHE A 229 -8.82 -18.38 -26.25
C PHE A 229 -8.75 -19.91 -26.34
N LEU A 230 -9.02 -20.61 -25.23
CA LEU A 230 -8.93 -22.07 -25.20
C LEU A 230 -10.03 -22.73 -26.04
N LYS A 231 -11.24 -22.16 -26.08
CA LYS A 231 -12.34 -22.65 -26.93
C LYS A 231 -12.10 -22.38 -28.42
N GLY A 232 -11.45 -21.26 -28.76
CA GLY A 232 -10.96 -20.96 -30.10
C GLY A 232 -9.86 -21.93 -30.53
N LEU A 233 -8.91 -22.24 -29.63
CA LEU A 233 -7.91 -23.28 -29.84
C LEU A 233 -8.51 -24.68 -29.98
N ASP A 234 -9.60 -25.01 -29.29
CA ASP A 234 -10.34 -26.27 -29.57
C ASP A 234 -10.93 -26.28 -30.99
N ALA A 235 -11.49 -25.14 -31.44
CA ALA A 235 -12.24 -25.01 -32.69
C ALA A 235 -11.36 -24.98 -33.95
N VAL A 236 -10.17 -24.36 -33.93
CA VAL A 236 -9.27 -24.36 -35.10
C VAL A 236 -8.57 -25.72 -35.30
N ARG A 237 -8.28 -26.06 -36.55
CA ARG A 237 -7.50 -27.25 -36.92
C ARG A 237 -6.05 -27.18 -36.43
N ASP A 238 -5.38 -28.32 -36.44
CA ASP A 238 -3.92 -28.36 -36.30
C ASP A 238 -3.23 -27.49 -37.38
N GLY A 239 -2.28 -26.66 -36.95
CA GLY A 239 -1.65 -25.60 -37.73
C GLY A 239 -2.48 -24.32 -37.96
N GLY A 240 -3.74 -24.29 -37.52
CA GLY A 240 -4.63 -23.13 -37.65
C GLY A 240 -4.31 -21.98 -36.66
N ILE A 241 -4.84 -20.80 -36.95
CA ILE A 241 -4.50 -19.54 -36.25
C ILE A 241 -5.65 -19.07 -35.35
N VAL A 242 -5.35 -18.62 -34.13
CA VAL A 242 -6.27 -17.91 -33.25
C VAL A 242 -5.73 -16.51 -33.04
N ALA A 243 -6.44 -15.47 -33.46
CA ALA A 243 -6.02 -14.07 -33.34
C ALA A 243 -7.13 -13.22 -32.68
N PHE A 244 -6.98 -12.91 -31.40
CA PHE A 244 -8.01 -12.19 -30.64
C PHE A 244 -7.47 -10.90 -30.02
N ILE A 245 -8.22 -9.81 -30.21
CA ILE A 245 -8.13 -8.61 -29.37
C ILE A 245 -8.87 -8.93 -28.06
N THR A 246 -8.21 -8.67 -26.93
CA THR A 246 -8.68 -9.05 -25.59
C THR A 246 -8.34 -7.97 -24.55
N SER A 247 -8.86 -8.11 -23.33
CA SER A 247 -8.47 -7.21 -22.23
C SER A 247 -7.07 -7.55 -21.71
N GLN A 248 -6.34 -6.53 -21.26
CA GLN A 248 -5.04 -6.68 -20.61
C GLN A 248 -5.05 -7.64 -19.40
N GLY A 249 -6.23 -7.95 -18.86
CA GLY A 249 -6.41 -8.96 -17.80
C GLY A 249 -5.92 -10.36 -18.19
N VAL A 250 -5.98 -10.77 -19.47
CA VAL A 250 -5.38 -12.05 -19.92
C VAL A 250 -3.90 -12.10 -19.59
N MET A 251 -3.19 -11.02 -19.89
CA MET A 251 -1.73 -10.91 -19.83
C MET A 251 -1.24 -10.51 -18.43
N ASN A 252 -1.78 -9.44 -17.87
CA ASN A 252 -1.25 -8.77 -16.66
C ASN A 252 -1.67 -9.43 -15.34
N ALA A 253 -2.66 -10.32 -15.32
CA ALA A 253 -3.15 -10.92 -14.08
C ALA A 253 -2.38 -12.20 -13.71
N THR A 254 -1.82 -12.26 -12.49
CA THR A 254 -1.09 -13.43 -11.95
C THR A 254 -1.97 -14.67 -11.84
N ARG A 255 -3.26 -14.52 -11.53
CA ARG A 255 -4.23 -15.64 -11.50
C ARG A 255 -4.41 -16.34 -12.86
N ASN A 256 -3.97 -15.71 -13.96
CA ASN A 256 -4.09 -16.24 -15.32
C ASN A 256 -2.83 -17.01 -15.79
N GLU A 257 -1.74 -17.11 -15.02
CA GLU A 257 -0.54 -17.88 -15.44
C GLU A 257 -0.89 -19.33 -15.85
N ALA A 258 -1.72 -20.01 -15.06
CA ALA A 258 -2.15 -21.38 -15.33
C ALA A 258 -3.04 -21.49 -16.60
N VAL A 259 -3.66 -20.39 -17.04
CA VAL A 259 -4.42 -20.35 -18.30
C VAL A 259 -3.46 -20.10 -19.47
N ARG A 260 -2.51 -19.16 -19.34
CA ARG A 260 -1.50 -18.88 -20.37
C ARG A 260 -0.60 -20.09 -20.63
N LEU A 261 -0.23 -20.83 -19.59
CA LEU A 261 0.45 -22.13 -19.71
C LEU A 261 -0.39 -23.15 -20.50
N GLU A 262 -1.69 -23.24 -20.20
CA GLU A 262 -2.60 -24.18 -20.89
C GLU A 262 -2.79 -23.83 -22.38
N MET A 263 -2.79 -22.53 -22.74
CA MET A 263 -2.79 -22.11 -24.15
C MET A 263 -1.53 -22.61 -24.86
N LEU A 264 -0.36 -22.42 -24.26
CA LEU A 264 0.94 -22.70 -24.87
C LEU A 264 1.41 -24.16 -24.76
N LYS A 265 0.63 -25.05 -24.13
CA LYS A 265 0.79 -26.51 -24.23
C LYS A 265 0.45 -27.06 -25.62
N GLY A 266 -0.43 -26.40 -26.37
CA GLY A 266 -0.93 -26.88 -27.67
C GLY A 266 -0.88 -25.84 -28.79
N ALA A 267 -0.19 -24.72 -28.57
CA ALA A 267 -0.02 -23.65 -29.54
C ALA A 267 1.31 -22.90 -29.32
N HIS A 268 1.85 -22.37 -30.40
CA HIS A 268 2.95 -21.40 -30.38
C HIS A 268 2.44 -19.97 -30.25
N LEU A 269 3.21 -19.14 -29.54
CA LEU A 269 3.02 -17.70 -29.57
C LEU A 269 3.58 -17.14 -30.88
N VAL A 270 2.73 -16.54 -31.71
CA VAL A 270 3.16 -15.86 -32.95
C VAL A 270 3.36 -14.36 -32.68
N SER A 271 2.38 -13.72 -32.05
CA SER A 271 2.41 -12.29 -31.73
C SER A 271 1.68 -12.02 -30.41
N ALA A 272 2.19 -11.09 -29.62
CA ALA A 272 1.48 -10.44 -28.53
C ALA A 272 1.81 -8.95 -28.57
N ILE A 273 0.83 -8.10 -28.86
CA ILE A 273 1.01 -6.65 -29.03
C ILE A 273 0.03 -5.93 -28.11
N ARG A 274 0.50 -4.97 -27.32
CA ARG A 274 -0.35 -4.11 -26.49
C ARG A 274 -0.84 -2.92 -27.31
N LEU A 275 -2.15 -2.68 -27.24
CA LEU A 275 -2.83 -1.59 -27.94
C LEU A 275 -3.14 -0.46 -26.94
N PRO A 276 -3.09 0.81 -27.38
CA PRO A 276 -3.24 1.95 -26.49
C PRO A 276 -4.70 2.13 -26.06
N ASN A 277 -4.89 2.72 -24.88
CA ASN A 277 -6.19 2.94 -24.27
C ASN A 277 -7.13 3.75 -25.16
N ASN A 278 -6.61 4.69 -25.96
CA ASN A 278 -7.43 5.55 -26.82
C ASN A 278 -7.95 4.87 -28.12
N LEU A 279 -7.59 3.61 -28.41
CA LEU A 279 -8.05 2.87 -29.58
C LEU A 279 -9.59 2.87 -29.75
N PHE A 280 -10.33 2.70 -28.66
CA PHE A 280 -11.79 2.61 -28.69
C PHE A 280 -12.51 3.94 -28.40
N ALA A 281 -11.78 5.05 -28.21
CA ALA A 281 -12.36 6.33 -27.79
C ALA A 281 -13.31 6.92 -28.85
N ASP A 282 -12.84 7.08 -30.09
CA ASP A 282 -13.62 7.67 -31.20
C ASP A 282 -14.80 6.79 -31.67
N HIS A 283 -14.74 5.47 -31.45
CA HIS A 283 -15.71 4.49 -32.00
C HIS A 283 -16.69 3.92 -30.97
N ALA A 284 -16.27 3.75 -29.71
CA ALA A 284 -17.08 3.18 -28.64
C ALA A 284 -17.23 4.10 -27.41
N GLY A 285 -16.50 5.23 -27.36
CA GLY A 285 -16.59 6.20 -26.26
C GLY A 285 -15.92 5.74 -24.95
N THR A 286 -14.87 4.90 -25.03
CA THR A 286 -14.23 4.29 -23.85
C THR A 286 -12.72 4.14 -24.01
N GLU A 287 -11.95 4.52 -22.98
CA GLU A 287 -10.48 4.45 -22.99
C GLU A 287 -9.94 3.19 -22.29
N VAL A 288 -10.25 2.01 -22.84
CA VAL A 288 -9.88 0.70 -22.27
C VAL A 288 -8.61 0.14 -22.90
N GLY A 289 -7.61 -0.20 -22.07
CA GLY A 289 -6.40 -0.88 -22.52
C GLY A 289 -6.68 -2.32 -22.97
N SER A 290 -6.14 -2.70 -24.14
CA SER A 290 -6.33 -4.02 -24.74
C SER A 290 -5.02 -4.60 -25.28
N ASP A 291 -4.99 -5.91 -25.50
CA ASP A 291 -3.87 -6.64 -26.11
C ASP A 291 -4.40 -7.45 -27.31
N LEU A 292 -3.66 -7.49 -28.42
CA LEU A 292 -3.85 -8.45 -29.51
C LEU A 292 -2.91 -9.63 -29.29
N VAL A 293 -3.45 -10.85 -29.22
CA VAL A 293 -2.65 -12.08 -29.14
C VAL A 293 -2.97 -13.01 -30.31
N VAL A 294 -1.92 -13.45 -31.00
CA VAL A 294 -1.96 -14.38 -32.13
C VAL A 294 -1.22 -15.66 -31.76
N LEU A 295 -1.94 -16.78 -31.80
CA LEU A 295 -1.44 -18.12 -31.50
C LEU A 295 -1.58 -19.03 -32.73
N GLN A 296 -0.61 -19.91 -32.96
CA GLN A 296 -0.70 -20.96 -33.98
C GLN A 296 -0.76 -22.34 -33.31
N LYS A 297 -1.82 -23.11 -33.55
CA LYS A 297 -2.01 -24.43 -32.94
C LYS A 297 -1.00 -25.46 -33.49
N ASP A 298 -0.33 -26.19 -32.60
CA ASP A 298 0.36 -27.45 -32.94
C ASP A 298 0.10 -28.45 -31.81
N THR A 299 -0.61 -29.54 -32.13
CA THR A 299 -0.90 -30.59 -31.14
C THR A 299 0.31 -31.49 -30.82
N ARG A 300 1.49 -31.23 -31.40
CA ARG A 300 2.75 -31.95 -31.17
C ARG A 300 3.86 -31.05 -30.63
N LYS A 301 3.50 -29.90 -30.04
CA LYS A 301 4.44 -28.95 -29.46
C LYS A 301 5.16 -29.56 -28.25
N GLU A 302 6.48 -29.67 -28.34
CA GLU A 302 7.35 -30.21 -27.28
C GLU A 302 8.18 -29.06 -26.69
N GLY A 303 7.85 -28.64 -25.45
CA GLY A 303 8.53 -27.55 -24.73
C GLY A 303 7.92 -26.15 -24.91
N LEU A 304 8.63 -25.15 -24.40
CA LEU A 304 8.33 -23.71 -24.46
C LEU A 304 9.57 -22.92 -24.89
N THR A 305 9.41 -21.92 -25.76
CA THR A 305 10.46 -20.91 -26.03
C THR A 305 10.64 -19.95 -24.86
N GLU A 306 11.69 -19.10 -24.86
CA GLU A 306 11.85 -18.08 -23.82
C GLU A 306 10.70 -17.05 -23.85
N ASP A 307 10.33 -16.55 -25.03
CA ASP A 307 9.18 -15.66 -25.25
C ASP A 307 7.88 -16.26 -24.67
N GLU A 308 7.67 -17.57 -24.86
CA GLU A 308 6.53 -18.33 -24.34
C GLU A 308 6.59 -18.48 -22.80
N LYS A 309 7.79 -18.66 -22.21
CA LYS A 309 7.98 -18.64 -20.75
C LYS A 309 7.73 -17.25 -20.16
N LEU A 310 8.12 -16.18 -20.85
CA LEU A 310 7.86 -14.79 -20.46
C LEU A 310 6.37 -14.45 -20.55
N PHE A 311 5.69 -14.87 -21.63
CA PHE A 311 4.24 -14.74 -21.81
C PHE A 311 3.45 -15.41 -20.68
N ILE A 312 3.93 -16.55 -20.16
CA ILE A 312 3.30 -17.22 -19.01
C ILE A 312 3.48 -16.40 -17.73
N GLN A 313 4.63 -15.78 -17.51
CA GLN A 313 5.00 -15.11 -16.25
C GLN A 313 4.38 -13.72 -16.08
N THR A 314 4.19 -13.34 -14.81
CA THR A 314 3.76 -11.99 -14.41
C THR A 314 4.86 -11.33 -13.57
N GLY A 315 5.16 -10.06 -13.84
CA GLY A 315 6.11 -9.24 -13.09
C GLY A 315 5.47 -7.94 -12.58
N ILE A 316 6.30 -7.05 -12.04
CA ILE A 316 5.91 -5.71 -11.60
C ILE A 316 6.75 -4.69 -12.39
N GLN A 317 6.08 -3.67 -12.93
CA GLN A 317 6.70 -2.57 -13.67
C GLN A 317 6.02 -1.27 -13.22
N ASN A 318 6.79 -0.29 -12.74
CA ASN A 318 6.26 0.99 -12.23
C ASN A 318 5.16 0.82 -11.15
N GLY A 319 5.28 -0.20 -10.29
CA GLY A 319 4.27 -0.55 -9.27
C GLY A 319 3.04 -1.30 -9.79
N VAL A 320 2.91 -1.49 -11.11
CA VAL A 320 1.78 -2.16 -11.77
C VAL A 320 2.13 -3.61 -12.09
N SER A 321 1.17 -4.53 -11.88
CA SER A 321 1.29 -5.93 -12.31
C SER A 321 1.22 -6.00 -13.85
N THR A 322 2.31 -6.41 -14.49
CA THR A 322 2.46 -6.45 -15.95
C THR A 322 2.99 -7.81 -16.39
N ASN A 323 2.54 -8.32 -17.54
CA ASN A 323 3.06 -9.57 -18.11
C ASN A 323 4.55 -9.45 -18.42
N ARG A 324 5.38 -10.46 -18.09
CA ARG A 324 6.83 -10.34 -18.33
C ARG A 324 7.20 -10.20 -19.79
N TYR A 325 6.43 -10.75 -20.72
CA TYR A 325 6.65 -10.52 -22.16
C TYR A 325 6.73 -9.01 -22.47
N PHE A 326 5.79 -8.19 -21.97
CA PHE A 326 5.79 -6.73 -22.18
C PHE A 326 6.78 -5.94 -21.30
N ILE A 327 7.44 -6.60 -20.33
CA ILE A 327 8.52 -5.98 -19.53
C ILE A 327 9.85 -6.13 -20.26
N GLU A 328 10.15 -7.32 -20.79
CA GLU A 328 11.36 -7.55 -21.58
C GLU A 328 11.22 -7.02 -23.02
N HIS A 329 10.02 -7.08 -23.61
CA HIS A 329 9.69 -6.59 -24.96
C HIS A 329 8.82 -5.32 -24.91
N GLY A 330 9.42 -4.21 -24.50
CA GLY A 330 8.75 -2.90 -24.46
C GLY A 330 8.36 -2.37 -25.85
N GLU A 331 9.04 -2.81 -26.91
CA GLU A 331 8.73 -2.46 -28.31
C GLU A 331 7.40 -3.01 -28.80
N GLN A 332 6.83 -4.01 -28.11
CA GLN A 332 5.56 -4.65 -28.45
C GLN A 332 4.34 -3.86 -27.93
N ILE A 333 4.53 -2.59 -27.57
CA ILE A 333 3.50 -1.70 -27.00
C ILE A 333 3.30 -0.51 -27.95
N VAL A 334 2.14 -0.45 -28.59
CA VAL A 334 1.79 0.62 -29.55
C VAL A 334 1.41 1.90 -28.80
N HIS A 335 2.30 2.90 -28.79
CA HIS A 335 2.05 4.21 -28.17
C HIS A 335 2.91 5.33 -28.75
N THR A 336 2.48 6.58 -28.53
CA THR A 336 3.33 7.79 -28.63
C THR A 336 3.66 8.35 -27.25
N SER A 337 2.79 8.13 -26.26
CA SER A 337 2.99 8.54 -24.87
C SER A 337 2.47 7.48 -23.89
N ALA A 338 3.06 7.46 -22.69
CA ALA A 338 2.72 6.54 -21.62
C ALA A 338 2.76 7.28 -20.27
N LYS A 339 1.80 7.03 -19.39
CA LYS A 339 1.76 7.57 -18.02
C LYS A 339 1.28 6.52 -17.02
N LEU A 340 1.70 6.67 -15.77
CA LEU A 340 1.07 5.97 -14.65
C LEU A 340 -0.20 6.74 -14.26
N ASP A 341 -1.34 6.04 -14.23
CA ASP A 341 -2.66 6.60 -13.94
C ASP A 341 -3.53 5.47 -13.32
N THR A 342 -4.85 5.53 -13.46
CA THR A 342 -5.79 4.51 -13.00
C THR A 342 -6.50 3.78 -14.14
N ASP A 343 -6.84 2.51 -13.92
CA ASP A 343 -7.74 1.74 -14.77
C ASP A 343 -9.21 2.19 -14.58
N PRO A 344 -10.15 1.77 -15.45
CA PRO A 344 -11.59 2.06 -15.29
C PRO A 344 -12.25 1.50 -14.02
N TYR A 345 -11.48 0.90 -13.11
CA TYR A 345 -11.91 0.40 -11.79
C TYR A 345 -11.16 1.09 -10.63
N GLY A 346 -10.38 2.15 -10.90
CA GLY A 346 -9.68 2.96 -9.92
C GLY A 346 -8.37 2.38 -9.38
N LYS A 347 -7.75 1.42 -10.09
CA LYS A 347 -6.47 0.80 -9.68
C LYS A 347 -5.29 1.36 -10.46
N PRO A 348 -4.08 1.47 -9.86
CA PRO A 348 -2.88 1.89 -10.59
C PRO A 348 -2.64 1.05 -11.85
N ALA A 349 -2.47 1.73 -12.99
CA ALA A 349 -2.25 1.12 -14.29
C ALA A 349 -1.40 2.03 -15.19
N MET A 350 -0.62 1.42 -16.09
CA MET A 350 0.02 2.16 -17.17
C MET A 350 -1.02 2.46 -18.26
N VAL A 351 -1.28 3.74 -18.50
CA VAL A 351 -2.15 4.23 -19.57
C VAL A 351 -1.28 4.64 -20.75
N TYR A 352 -1.53 4.01 -21.90
CA TYR A 352 -0.83 4.23 -23.16
C TYR A 352 -1.74 4.99 -24.13
N GLN A 353 -1.22 6.02 -24.78
CA GLN A 353 -1.96 6.83 -25.76
C GLN A 353 -1.16 6.96 -27.06
N HIS A 354 -1.86 7.07 -28.18
CA HIS A 354 -1.25 7.25 -29.50
C HIS A 354 -1.88 8.44 -30.25
N ASP A 355 -1.08 9.48 -30.49
CA ASP A 355 -1.54 10.79 -31.02
C ASP A 355 -1.96 10.73 -32.50
N GLY A 356 -1.42 9.78 -33.26
CA GLY A 356 -1.81 9.53 -34.65
C GLY A 356 -3.22 8.93 -34.85
N GLY A 357 -3.99 8.74 -33.76
CA GLY A 357 -5.32 8.15 -33.79
C GLY A 357 -5.34 6.73 -34.35
N VAL A 358 -6.53 6.29 -34.80
CA VAL A 358 -6.77 4.92 -35.30
C VAL A 358 -5.83 4.53 -36.45
N GLU A 359 -5.56 5.43 -37.41
CA GLU A 359 -4.68 5.15 -38.55
C GLU A 359 -3.21 5.01 -38.13
N GLY A 360 -2.75 5.83 -37.18
CA GLY A 360 -1.41 5.70 -36.61
C GLY A 360 -1.24 4.38 -35.84
N ILE A 361 -2.24 4.01 -35.03
CA ILE A 361 -2.29 2.73 -34.30
C ILE A 361 -2.26 1.56 -35.28
N ALA A 362 -3.07 1.60 -36.35
CA ALA A 362 -3.12 0.57 -37.37
C ALA A 362 -1.81 0.46 -38.18
N THR A 363 -1.07 1.55 -38.34
CA THR A 363 0.24 1.56 -39.01
C THR A 363 1.30 0.85 -38.16
N GLN A 364 1.50 1.27 -36.91
CA GLN A 364 2.44 0.59 -35.99
C GLN A 364 2.04 -0.87 -35.74
N LEU A 365 0.74 -1.16 -35.68
CA LEU A 365 0.23 -2.54 -35.57
C LEU A 365 0.58 -3.39 -36.80
N ARG A 366 0.54 -2.83 -38.01
CA ARG A 366 0.95 -3.55 -39.24
C ARG A 366 2.44 -3.86 -39.21
N GLU A 367 3.28 -2.92 -38.78
CA GLU A 367 4.74 -3.07 -38.65
C GLU A 367 5.09 -4.19 -37.64
N LEU A 368 4.56 -4.10 -36.41
CA LEU A 368 4.80 -5.12 -35.38
C LEU A 368 4.22 -6.50 -35.73
N LEU A 369 3.12 -6.56 -36.49
CA LEU A 369 2.59 -7.84 -36.99
C LEU A 369 3.47 -8.45 -38.08
N ASP A 370 4.04 -7.65 -38.99
CA ASP A 370 4.96 -8.15 -40.03
C ASP A 370 6.20 -8.78 -39.38
N ASP A 371 6.89 -8.05 -38.49
CA ASP A 371 8.07 -8.54 -37.76
C ASP A 371 7.76 -9.83 -36.96
N ASN A 372 6.67 -9.83 -36.19
CA ASN A 372 6.29 -10.99 -35.37
C ASN A 372 5.92 -12.22 -36.21
N LEU A 373 5.19 -12.04 -37.33
CA LEU A 373 4.86 -13.15 -38.21
C LEU A 373 6.09 -13.63 -38.98
N HIS A 374 6.99 -12.73 -39.41
CA HIS A 374 8.26 -13.10 -40.02
C HIS A 374 9.11 -14.00 -39.11
N ALA A 375 9.20 -13.64 -37.83
CA ALA A 375 10.01 -14.34 -36.84
C ALA A 375 9.38 -15.67 -36.37
N ARG A 376 8.05 -15.70 -36.13
CA ARG A 376 7.40 -16.78 -35.38
C ARG A 376 6.33 -17.60 -36.14
N LEU A 377 5.87 -17.19 -37.33
CA LEU A 377 4.81 -17.92 -38.05
C LEU A 377 5.33 -19.17 -38.78
N VAL A 378 4.90 -20.34 -38.34
CA VAL A 378 5.35 -21.63 -38.88
C VAL A 378 4.45 -22.04 -40.07
N MET A 379 4.71 -21.48 -41.25
CA MET A 379 3.86 -21.72 -42.44
C MET A 379 3.73 -23.20 -42.86
N ARG A 380 4.70 -24.06 -42.54
CA ARG A 380 4.61 -25.53 -42.75
C ARG A 380 3.51 -26.21 -41.93
N LEU A 381 3.12 -25.63 -40.80
CA LEU A 381 1.97 -26.07 -40.01
C LEU A 381 0.68 -25.56 -40.66
N TYR A 382 0.61 -24.28 -41.01
CA TYR A 382 -0.59 -23.69 -41.61
C TYR A 382 -0.95 -24.36 -42.95
N SER A 383 0.03 -24.61 -43.83
CA SER A 383 -0.20 -25.28 -45.12
C SER A 383 -0.47 -26.79 -45.02
N GLY A 384 -0.34 -27.39 -43.83
CA GLY A 384 -0.60 -28.82 -43.60
C GLY A 384 0.51 -29.78 -44.05
N GLY A 385 1.60 -29.29 -44.65
CA GLY A 385 2.62 -30.10 -45.32
C GLY A 385 3.31 -31.18 -44.44
N ILE A 386 3.24 -31.06 -43.11
CA ILE A 386 3.75 -32.08 -42.18
C ILE A 386 2.94 -33.40 -42.25
N ARG A 387 1.67 -33.38 -42.73
CA ARG A 387 0.89 -34.60 -42.95
C ARG A 387 1.41 -35.42 -44.13
N ASP A 388 1.53 -34.79 -45.31
CA ASP A 388 1.89 -35.51 -46.53
C ASP A 388 3.37 -35.90 -46.55
N ALA A 389 4.26 -35.00 -46.12
CA ALA A 389 5.70 -35.25 -46.09
C ALA A 389 6.06 -36.45 -45.20
N ARG A 390 5.45 -36.61 -44.02
CA ARG A 390 5.75 -37.73 -43.13
C ARG A 390 5.06 -39.05 -43.47
N LEU A 391 3.94 -39.02 -44.19
CA LEU A 391 3.39 -40.23 -44.82
C LEU A 391 4.34 -40.74 -45.92
N GLN A 392 4.99 -39.84 -46.67
CA GLN A 392 6.04 -40.20 -47.63
C GLN A 392 7.35 -40.62 -46.94
N GLU A 393 7.80 -39.93 -45.87
CA GLU A 393 8.98 -40.36 -45.08
C GLU A 393 8.82 -41.77 -44.50
N GLN A 394 7.61 -42.17 -44.07
CA GLN A 394 7.38 -43.54 -43.58
C GLN A 394 7.52 -44.61 -44.67
N GLN A 395 7.41 -44.25 -45.94
CA GLN A 395 7.73 -45.13 -47.08
C GLN A 395 9.20 -44.98 -47.54
N ALA A 396 9.80 -43.80 -47.36
CA ALA A 396 11.16 -43.48 -47.82
C ALA A 396 12.29 -43.80 -46.82
N LYS A 397 11.99 -43.94 -45.52
CA LYS A 397 12.97 -44.25 -44.44
C LYS A 397 13.52 -45.69 -44.46
N ALA A 398 13.59 -46.30 -45.65
CA ALA A 398 14.33 -47.52 -45.92
C ALA A 398 15.84 -47.28 -46.15
N GLN A 399 16.28 -46.05 -46.47
CA GLN A 399 17.68 -45.76 -46.82
C GLN A 399 18.22 -44.42 -46.28
N THR A 400 19.17 -44.52 -45.34
CA THR A 400 20.33 -43.62 -45.04
C THR A 400 20.18 -42.09 -44.83
N THR A 401 20.50 -41.64 -43.61
CA THR A 401 21.56 -40.65 -43.21
C THR A 401 22.19 -39.77 -44.33
N ASP A 402 22.48 -38.46 -44.19
CA ASP A 402 22.55 -37.50 -43.06
C ASP A 402 22.58 -36.03 -43.63
N THR A 403 22.83 -34.86 -43.01
CA THR A 403 23.35 -34.37 -41.68
C THR A 403 22.70 -32.98 -41.34
N PRO A 404 22.95 -32.30 -40.19
CA PRO A 404 22.03 -31.28 -39.63
C PRO A 404 22.46 -29.80 -39.71
N LEU A 405 21.53 -28.86 -39.43
CA LEU A 405 21.81 -27.55 -38.81
C LEU A 405 20.56 -26.80 -38.26
N ARG A 406 20.26 -26.93 -36.96
CA ARG A 406 19.61 -25.93 -36.07
C ARG A 406 19.59 -26.47 -34.63
N THR A 407 19.49 -25.59 -33.63
CA THR A 407 19.45 -25.95 -32.21
C THR A 407 18.04 -26.33 -31.78
N GLU A 408 17.76 -27.62 -31.70
CA GLU A 408 16.58 -28.16 -31.00
C GLU A 408 16.87 -28.24 -29.48
N PRO A 409 15.83 -28.31 -28.60
CA PRO A 409 16.03 -28.47 -27.16
C PRO A 409 16.80 -29.76 -26.85
N THR A 410 17.64 -29.73 -25.80
CA THR A 410 18.39 -30.92 -25.38
C THR A 410 17.48 -31.96 -24.72
N ALA A 411 17.97 -33.20 -24.59
CA ALA A 411 17.28 -34.22 -23.81
C ALA A 411 17.12 -33.83 -22.32
N GLU A 412 18.01 -32.96 -21.81
CA GLU A 412 17.92 -32.42 -20.45
C GLU A 412 16.83 -31.34 -20.37
N ASP A 413 16.67 -30.47 -21.38
CA ASP A 413 15.56 -29.50 -21.46
C ASP A 413 14.19 -30.19 -21.50
N LEU A 414 14.07 -31.28 -22.28
CA LEU A 414 12.85 -32.09 -22.37
C LEU A 414 12.50 -32.76 -21.03
N ALA A 415 13.50 -33.29 -20.32
CA ALA A 415 13.33 -33.87 -18.99
C ALA A 415 12.98 -32.80 -17.94
N ALA A 416 13.66 -31.65 -17.97
CA ALA A 416 13.41 -30.51 -17.10
C ALA A 416 12.02 -29.93 -17.30
N PHE A 417 11.55 -29.80 -18.56
CA PHE A 417 10.18 -29.37 -18.86
C PHE A 417 9.13 -30.34 -18.31
N GLY A 418 9.34 -31.65 -18.47
CA GLY A 418 8.46 -32.70 -17.92
C GLY A 418 8.44 -32.78 -16.39
N ALA A 419 9.50 -32.32 -15.72
CA ALA A 419 9.56 -32.15 -14.27
C ALA A 419 8.91 -30.83 -13.81
N TRP A 420 9.30 -29.71 -14.41
CA TRP A 420 8.85 -28.36 -14.07
C TRP A 420 7.34 -28.17 -14.25
N THR A 421 6.76 -28.71 -15.33
CA THR A 421 5.30 -28.70 -15.55
C THR A 421 4.56 -29.41 -14.42
N LYS A 422 5.02 -30.61 -14.03
CA LYS A 422 4.48 -31.36 -12.88
C LYS A 422 4.68 -30.63 -11.56
N GLU A 423 5.87 -30.06 -11.31
CA GLU A 423 6.16 -29.32 -10.07
C GLU A 423 5.26 -28.08 -9.94
N LYS A 424 5.05 -27.30 -11.02
CA LYS A 424 4.13 -26.15 -10.99
C LYS A 424 2.67 -26.58 -10.84
N GLU A 425 2.23 -27.65 -11.52
CA GLU A 425 0.87 -28.19 -11.36
C GLU A 425 0.63 -28.75 -9.95
N GLN A 426 1.66 -29.33 -9.32
CA GLN A 426 1.61 -29.87 -7.97
C GLN A 426 1.62 -28.76 -6.90
N ARG A 427 2.44 -27.71 -7.02
CA ARG A 427 2.34 -26.51 -6.17
C ARG A 427 0.96 -25.85 -6.26
N LEU A 428 0.41 -25.70 -7.47
CA LEU A 428 -0.93 -25.14 -7.71
C LEU A 428 -2.07 -26.01 -7.14
N TRP A 429 -1.80 -27.28 -6.83
CA TRP A 429 -2.71 -28.18 -6.12
C TRP A 429 -2.56 -28.04 -4.59
N GLU A 430 -1.33 -27.98 -4.10
CA GLU A 430 -1.00 -27.86 -2.67
C GLU A 430 -1.49 -26.54 -2.05
N GLU A 431 -1.48 -25.43 -2.80
CA GLU A 431 -2.02 -24.12 -2.35
C GLU A 431 -3.54 -24.10 -2.12
N ARG A 432 -4.29 -25.18 -2.41
CA ARG A 432 -5.76 -25.23 -2.21
C ARG A 432 -6.27 -26.53 -1.57
N THR A 433 -5.81 -26.81 -0.36
CA THR A 433 -6.57 -27.68 0.57
C THR A 433 -6.95 -26.91 1.86
N PRO A 434 -8.25 -26.59 2.08
CA PRO A 434 -8.69 -26.16 3.42
C PRO A 434 -8.59 -27.36 4.37
N LYS A 435 -7.98 -27.18 5.54
CA LYS A 435 -7.91 -28.24 6.56
C LYS A 435 -9.28 -28.46 7.19
N ALA A 436 -9.66 -29.72 7.37
CA ALA A 436 -10.95 -30.12 7.93
C ALA A 436 -10.98 -30.01 9.47
N THR A 437 -10.79 -28.80 10.01
CA THR A 437 -10.83 -28.48 11.44
C THR A 437 -11.36 -27.06 11.68
N ASP A 438 -12.59 -26.78 11.24
CA ASP A 438 -13.31 -25.52 11.53
C ASP A 438 -14.85 -25.68 11.42
N PHE A 439 -15.35 -26.85 11.80
CA PHE A 439 -16.78 -27.15 11.97
C PHE A 439 -16.99 -27.95 13.26
N GLU A 440 -17.19 -27.25 14.37
CA GLU A 440 -17.78 -27.84 15.58
C GLU A 440 -19.29 -27.57 15.64
N GLU A 441 -20.01 -28.46 16.31
CA GLU A 441 -21.45 -28.61 16.19
C GLU A 441 -22.24 -27.65 17.11
N ALA A 442 -23.27 -27.01 16.58
CA ALA A 442 -24.30 -26.33 17.37
C ALA A 442 -25.62 -27.12 17.25
N THR A 443 -25.99 -27.84 18.31
CA THR A 443 -27.09 -28.81 18.30
C THR A 443 -28.48 -28.17 18.36
N VAL A 444 -29.46 -28.90 17.82
CA VAL A 444 -30.87 -28.50 17.78
C VAL A 444 -31.51 -28.63 19.16
N VAL A 445 -32.23 -27.59 19.61
CA VAL A 445 -33.31 -27.71 20.59
C VAL A 445 -34.58 -27.13 19.98
N GLN A 446 -35.67 -27.90 20.04
CA GLN A 446 -37.00 -27.48 19.61
C GLN A 446 -37.76 -26.87 20.80
N GLU A 447 -38.53 -25.82 20.55
CA GLU A 447 -39.80 -25.64 21.28
C GLU A 447 -40.84 -24.97 20.37
N THR A 448 -42.12 -25.05 20.74
CA THR A 448 -43.26 -24.79 19.84
C THR A 448 -44.24 -23.78 20.43
N VAL A 449 -45.12 -23.22 19.59
CA VAL A 449 -46.56 -22.90 19.81
C VAL A 449 -47.03 -21.80 18.83
N GLN A 450 -48.36 -21.70 18.65
CA GLN A 450 -49.07 -21.02 17.55
C GLN A 450 -49.55 -19.58 17.85
N PRO A 451 -50.01 -18.81 16.84
CA PRO A 451 -50.36 -17.39 16.95
C PRO A 451 -51.88 -17.13 17.19
N PRO A 452 -52.28 -15.86 17.37
CA PRO A 452 -53.65 -15.39 17.12
C PRO A 452 -53.76 -14.43 15.90
N THR A 453 -55.00 -14.18 15.46
CA THR A 453 -55.40 -13.53 14.19
C THR A 453 -56.36 -12.33 14.40
N ALA A 454 -56.93 -11.79 13.29
CA ALA A 454 -57.90 -10.69 13.15
C ALA A 454 -57.32 -9.24 13.22
N ALA A 455 -57.65 -8.24 12.38
CA ALA A 455 -58.85 -7.86 11.57
C ALA A 455 -59.91 -7.05 12.40
N VAL A 456 -60.73 -6.11 11.86
CA VAL A 456 -61.07 -5.71 10.46
C VAL A 456 -61.83 -4.35 10.39
N GLN A 457 -61.72 -3.57 9.28
CA GLN A 457 -62.69 -2.54 8.73
C GLN A 457 -63.14 -1.31 9.62
N GLN A 458 -63.84 -0.22 9.18
CA GLN A 458 -64.29 0.33 7.86
C GLN A 458 -64.58 1.88 7.87
N GLU A 459 -64.84 2.45 6.68
CA GLU A 459 -65.76 3.56 6.22
C GLU A 459 -66.60 4.41 7.23
N ALA A 460 -67.17 5.62 6.97
CA ALA A 460 -67.09 6.73 5.97
C ALA A 460 -68.04 7.90 6.44
N GLU A 461 -68.56 8.95 5.73
CA GLU A 461 -68.48 9.48 4.35
C GLU A 461 -68.93 11.00 4.24
N ARG A 462 -68.39 11.74 3.23
CA ARG A 462 -68.95 12.87 2.38
C ARG A 462 -69.71 14.15 2.88
N THR A 463 -69.82 15.12 1.93
CA THR A 463 -70.67 16.36 1.80
C THR A 463 -70.20 17.65 2.49
N ALA A 464 -70.37 18.90 1.99
CA ALA A 464 -70.76 19.47 0.67
C ALA A 464 -70.26 20.97 0.52
N VAL A 465 -70.55 21.69 -0.59
CA VAL A 465 -69.95 23.01 -0.97
C VAL A 465 -70.97 24.02 -1.56
N PRO A 466 -70.84 25.35 -1.31
CA PRO A 466 -70.92 26.43 -2.34
C PRO A 466 -69.77 27.49 -2.21
N ALA A 467 -69.18 28.15 -3.24
CA ALA A 467 -69.67 29.11 -4.29
C ALA A 467 -69.74 30.60 -3.79
N LYS A 468 -69.41 31.70 -4.53
CA LYS A 468 -68.84 31.95 -5.90
C LYS A 468 -68.31 33.43 -6.03
N GLU A 469 -67.78 33.80 -7.22
CA GLU A 469 -67.73 35.16 -7.88
C GLU A 469 -66.78 36.30 -7.37
N GLU A 470 -66.23 37.23 -8.20
CA GLU A 470 -65.83 37.18 -9.63
C GLU A 470 -64.79 38.29 -10.08
N LYS A 471 -64.68 38.57 -11.39
CA LYS A 471 -63.55 39.12 -12.19
C LYS A 471 -63.59 40.66 -12.44
N PRO A 472 -62.57 41.35 -13.05
CA PRO A 472 -62.26 41.30 -14.51
C PRO A 472 -60.77 41.47 -14.95
N GLU A 473 -60.51 41.55 -16.27
CA GLU A 473 -59.21 41.42 -16.97
C GLU A 473 -58.89 42.59 -17.94
N ILE A 474 -57.62 42.71 -18.38
CA ILE A 474 -57.19 43.35 -19.65
C ILE A 474 -55.99 42.55 -20.24
N GLU A 475 -55.93 42.42 -21.58
CA GLU A 475 -54.95 41.70 -22.42
C GLU A 475 -54.88 42.44 -23.80
N PRO A 476 -54.12 42.05 -24.88
CA PRO A 476 -53.08 41.02 -25.11
C PRO A 476 -51.84 41.61 -25.87
N PRO A 477 -51.12 40.97 -26.83
CA PRO A 477 -50.83 39.53 -27.11
C PRO A 477 -49.32 39.18 -27.36
N VAL A 478 -48.87 38.00 -26.91
CA VAL A 478 -47.83 37.17 -27.59
C VAL A 478 -48.15 35.69 -27.32
N MET A 479 -48.05 34.79 -28.30
CA MET A 479 -48.40 33.36 -28.12
C MET A 479 -47.36 32.57 -27.31
N SER A 480 -47.79 31.48 -26.66
CA SER A 480 -46.95 30.66 -25.77
C SER A 480 -46.75 29.22 -26.27
N LEU A 481 -45.70 28.55 -25.77
CA LEU A 481 -45.41 27.15 -26.10
C LEU A 481 -46.52 26.15 -25.69
N TYR A 482 -47.39 26.51 -24.75
CA TYR A 482 -48.49 25.64 -24.28
C TYR A 482 -49.64 25.51 -25.28
N ASP A 483 -49.67 26.36 -26.30
CA ASP A 483 -50.74 26.43 -27.30
C ASP A 483 -50.43 25.55 -28.53
N LEU A 484 -49.18 25.10 -28.67
CA LEU A 484 -48.71 24.18 -29.70
C LEU A 484 -49.19 22.72 -29.49
N PHE A 485 -49.60 22.37 -28.27
CA PHE A 485 -49.91 20.98 -27.86
C PHE A 485 -51.34 20.74 -27.35
N GLY A 486 -52.24 21.74 -27.45
CA GLY A 486 -53.69 21.53 -27.31
C GLY A 486 -54.24 21.13 -25.93
N PHE A 487 -53.49 21.35 -24.85
CA PHE A 487 -53.92 21.00 -23.48
C PHE A 487 -55.18 21.74 -23.01
N THR A 488 -56.00 21.09 -22.19
CA THR A 488 -57.24 21.66 -21.65
C THR A 488 -57.01 22.58 -20.44
N ALA A 489 -57.97 23.46 -20.15
CA ALA A 489 -57.89 24.43 -19.07
C ALA A 489 -57.85 23.79 -17.66
N GLU A 490 -58.42 22.60 -17.48
CA GLU A 490 -58.47 21.92 -16.18
C GLU A 490 -57.10 21.30 -15.83
N GLU A 491 -56.41 20.74 -16.83
CA GLU A 491 -55.05 20.18 -16.69
C GLU A 491 -54.03 21.26 -16.32
N ARG A 492 -54.10 22.44 -16.97
CA ARG A 492 -53.28 23.62 -16.63
C ARG A 492 -53.49 24.08 -15.17
N ARG A 493 -54.65 23.79 -14.56
CA ARG A 493 -55.03 24.27 -13.23
C ARG A 493 -54.54 23.36 -12.09
N ILE A 494 -54.66 22.05 -12.26
CA ILE A 494 -54.22 21.05 -11.26
C ILE A 494 -52.70 21.16 -11.00
N ALA A 495 -51.92 21.47 -12.04
CA ALA A 495 -50.47 21.65 -11.94
C ALA A 495 -50.02 22.85 -11.09
N GLN A 496 -50.88 23.87 -10.89
CA GLN A 496 -50.49 25.13 -10.23
C GLN A 496 -50.90 25.21 -8.75
N THR A 497 -52.00 24.59 -8.33
CA THR A 497 -52.57 24.79 -6.99
C THR A 497 -52.32 23.61 -6.04
N GLY A 498 -51.10 23.51 -5.50
CA GLY A 498 -50.74 22.53 -4.47
C GLY A 498 -51.52 22.71 -3.16
N GLY A 499 -52.62 21.96 -3.00
CA GLY A 499 -53.60 22.16 -1.93
C GLY A 499 -53.22 21.59 -0.55
N LYS A 500 -53.11 22.46 0.46
CA LYS A 500 -53.16 22.11 1.90
C LYS A 500 -53.82 23.20 2.74
N PRO A 501 -54.71 22.85 3.68
CA PRO A 501 -55.03 23.73 4.81
C PRO A 501 -55.08 23.02 6.19
N ARG A 502 -55.28 23.72 7.32
CA ARG A 502 -54.40 24.69 8.04
C ARG A 502 -54.97 24.92 9.47
N ARG A 503 -54.21 25.61 10.34
CA ARG A 503 -54.56 26.18 11.68
C ARG A 503 -54.38 25.23 12.88
N ARG A 504 -54.17 25.72 14.13
CA ARG A 504 -54.11 27.11 14.64
C ARG A 504 -53.07 27.28 15.78
N SER A 505 -52.78 28.53 16.14
CA SER A 505 -51.84 28.98 17.19
C SER A 505 -52.49 29.20 18.56
N ASN A 506 -51.69 29.27 19.63
CA ASN A 506 -51.77 30.32 20.66
C ASN A 506 -50.52 30.35 21.57
N ARG A 507 -50.37 31.42 22.37
CA ARG A 507 -49.15 31.78 23.13
C ARG A 507 -49.54 32.61 24.38
N PRO A 508 -48.81 32.48 25.51
CA PRO A 508 -48.32 33.69 26.18
C PRO A 508 -46.84 33.64 26.63
N LYS A 509 -46.50 34.02 27.87
CA LYS A 509 -45.40 34.97 28.15
C LYS A 509 -45.05 34.99 29.65
N LEU A 510 -43.98 35.72 30.01
CA LEU A 510 -43.54 36.14 31.37
C LEU A 510 -42.81 35.03 32.17
N ALA A 511 -41.80 35.29 33.03
CA ALA A 511 -40.93 36.46 33.25
C ALA A 511 -39.61 36.05 34.00
N GLN A 512 -38.66 36.99 34.18
CA GLN A 512 -37.43 36.89 35.02
C GLN A 512 -37.70 37.47 36.46
N PRO A 513 -36.75 37.72 37.41
CA PRO A 513 -35.26 37.55 37.43
C PRO A 513 -34.59 37.14 38.81
N ARG A 514 -33.24 37.26 38.87
CA ARG A 514 -32.33 37.56 40.03
C ARG A 514 -31.75 36.45 40.95
N GLN A 515 -30.54 36.77 41.45
CA GLN A 515 -29.64 36.16 42.47
C GLN A 515 -29.95 36.73 43.90
N PRO A 516 -29.26 36.42 45.05
CA PRO A 516 -27.90 35.85 45.24
C PRO A 516 -27.72 34.85 46.44
N SER A 517 -26.49 34.77 46.96
CA SER A 517 -25.87 33.80 47.91
C SER A 517 -26.06 34.02 49.43
N LEU A 518 -25.85 32.95 50.22
CA LEU A 518 -25.31 32.90 51.61
C LEU A 518 -24.56 31.54 51.78
N PHE A 519 -23.36 31.45 52.39
CA PHE A 519 -23.03 31.32 53.84
C PHE A 519 -23.65 30.06 54.51
N ASP A 520 -22.98 29.25 55.35
CA ASP A 520 -21.86 29.50 56.30
C ASP A 520 -20.84 28.33 56.49
N THR A 521 -19.75 28.59 57.23
CA THR A 521 -18.81 27.63 57.89
C THR A 521 -18.73 27.97 59.40
N PRO A 522 -18.29 27.08 60.34
CA PRO A 522 -16.86 26.79 60.63
C PRO A 522 -16.67 25.27 60.92
N THR A 523 -15.82 24.65 61.78
CA THR A 523 -14.84 24.94 62.88
C THR A 523 -14.11 23.59 63.16
N GLN A 524 -12.89 23.42 63.72
CA GLN A 524 -11.71 24.25 64.07
C GLN A 524 -10.49 23.28 64.28
N ALA A 525 -9.22 23.71 64.17
CA ALA A 525 -8.22 23.95 65.25
C ALA A 525 -8.03 22.82 66.31
N THR A 526 -6.83 22.49 66.84
CA THR A 526 -5.47 23.11 66.87
C THR A 526 -4.42 21.97 67.13
N ALA A 527 -3.08 22.09 67.33
CA ALA A 527 -2.17 23.20 67.66
C ALA A 527 -0.66 22.94 67.33
N THR A 528 0.07 24.03 67.04
CA THR A 528 1.41 24.49 67.54
C THR A 528 2.58 23.54 67.92
N THR A 529 3.89 23.85 67.76
CA THR A 529 4.75 24.63 66.79
C THR A 529 6.23 24.16 67.07
N ILE A 530 7.41 24.83 66.97
CA ILE A 530 7.93 26.19 66.67
C ILE A 530 9.43 26.13 66.22
N GLN A 531 9.90 27.05 65.34
CA GLN A 531 11.27 27.68 65.17
C GLN A 531 12.60 26.86 65.32
N ALA A 532 13.80 27.25 64.82
CA ALA A 532 14.29 28.46 64.13
C ALA A 532 15.56 28.20 63.27
N GLU A 533 15.81 29.07 62.27
CA GLU A 533 17.03 29.85 61.90
C GLU A 533 18.48 29.31 62.16
N GLN A 534 19.57 29.64 61.41
CA GLN A 534 19.82 30.35 60.12
C GLN A 534 21.33 30.21 59.72
N THR A 535 21.75 30.83 58.59
CA THR A 535 23.12 31.27 58.16
C THR A 535 23.94 30.39 57.20
N ALA A 536 24.86 31.04 56.47
CA ALA A 536 25.67 30.52 55.35
C ALA A 536 27.00 31.32 55.22
N HIS A 537 27.98 30.85 54.41
CA HIS A 537 28.92 31.64 53.57
C HIS A 537 30.07 30.79 52.94
N THR A 538 30.63 31.26 51.82
CA THR A 538 31.90 30.89 51.13
C THR A 538 32.90 32.07 51.20
N PRO A 539 34.18 32.01 50.75
CA PRO A 539 35.06 30.90 50.28
C PRO A 539 36.31 30.72 51.23
N THR A 540 37.63 30.56 50.94
CA THR A 540 38.51 30.60 49.72
C THR A 540 39.91 29.92 49.95
N GLU A 541 40.54 29.47 48.86
CA GLU A 541 42.00 29.47 48.48
C GLU A 541 43.19 28.86 49.29
N THR A 542 44.06 28.20 48.51
CA THR A 542 45.56 28.07 48.59
C THR A 542 46.32 27.09 49.53
N ALA A 543 46.92 26.07 48.89
CA ALA A 543 48.37 25.74 48.84
C ALA A 543 49.10 24.78 49.83
N ALA A 544 50.02 24.01 49.22
CA ALA A 544 51.24 23.35 49.73
C ALA A 544 51.20 21.95 50.42
N ARG A 545 52.23 21.14 50.12
CA ARG A 545 52.47 19.75 50.58
C ARG A 545 53.11 19.70 51.99
N PRO A 546 53.05 18.56 52.71
CA PRO A 546 54.11 17.55 52.56
C PRO A 546 53.61 16.10 52.45
N ALA A 547 54.47 15.19 51.98
CA ALA A 547 54.21 13.75 51.98
C ALA A 547 54.86 13.06 53.19
N TYR A 548 54.17 12.06 53.76
CA TYR A 548 54.72 11.14 54.74
C TYR A 548 54.34 9.69 54.38
N PRO A 549 55.28 8.73 54.41
CA PRO A 549 54.97 7.33 54.15
C PRO A 549 54.34 6.69 55.39
N VAL A 550 53.11 6.20 55.26
CA VAL A 550 52.51 5.30 56.25
C VAL A 550 52.64 3.88 55.73
N GLU A 551 53.56 3.11 56.30
CA GLU A 551 53.65 1.68 56.03
C GLU A 551 52.34 0.98 56.43
N ASN A 552 51.89 0.03 55.62
CA ASN A 552 50.58 -0.60 55.75
C ASN A 552 50.56 -1.70 56.83
N ALA A 553 50.94 -1.35 58.06
CA ALA A 553 51.08 -2.24 59.21
C ALA A 553 49.77 -2.99 59.53
N ALA A 554 48.61 -2.34 59.38
CA ALA A 554 47.30 -2.95 59.57
C ALA A 554 47.02 -4.08 58.55
N GLY A 555 47.38 -3.87 57.27
CA GLY A 555 47.24 -4.89 56.23
C GLY A 555 48.20 -6.06 56.44
N ALA A 556 49.44 -5.78 56.86
CA ALA A 556 50.43 -6.82 57.17
C ALA A 556 50.01 -7.69 58.37
N ASP A 557 49.46 -7.09 59.43
CA ASP A 557 49.02 -7.84 60.61
C ASP A 557 47.71 -8.61 60.37
N MET A 558 46.78 -8.06 59.56
CA MET A 558 45.61 -8.80 59.08
C MET A 558 46.01 -10.02 58.25
N ASN A 559 46.92 -9.86 57.29
CA ASN A 559 47.39 -10.96 56.44
C ASN A 559 48.17 -12.03 57.23
N ARG A 560 48.88 -11.67 58.30
CA ARG A 560 49.46 -12.64 59.24
C ARG A 560 48.39 -13.43 59.97
N ARG A 561 47.40 -12.75 60.56
CA ARG A 561 46.29 -13.42 61.28
C ARG A 561 45.52 -14.37 60.35
N ILE A 562 45.30 -13.97 59.09
CA ILE A 562 44.69 -14.85 58.07
C ILE A 562 45.60 -16.07 57.80
N ALA A 563 46.90 -15.89 57.59
CA ALA A 563 47.84 -16.98 57.32
C ALA A 563 48.06 -17.93 58.52
N ASP A 564 47.92 -17.45 59.76
CA ASP A 564 48.01 -18.29 60.97
C ASP A 564 46.69 -19.02 61.24
N VAL A 565 45.53 -18.40 61.00
CA VAL A 565 44.21 -19.07 61.01
C VAL A 565 44.10 -20.13 59.91
N GLU A 566 44.56 -19.84 58.69
CA GLU A 566 44.68 -20.84 57.61
C GLU A 566 45.56 -22.03 58.02
N ARG A 567 46.61 -21.81 58.83
CA ARG A 567 47.49 -22.88 59.29
C ARG A 567 46.80 -23.76 60.32
N GLN A 568 46.10 -23.16 61.30
CA GLN A 568 45.31 -23.91 62.27
C GLN A 568 44.22 -24.76 61.60
N ILE A 569 43.47 -24.17 60.65
CA ILE A 569 42.44 -24.87 59.86
C ILE A 569 43.06 -26.08 59.12
N ARG A 570 44.22 -25.89 58.49
CA ARG A 570 44.91 -26.94 57.72
C ARG A 570 45.51 -28.04 58.60
N GLU A 571 45.89 -27.71 59.83
CA GLU A 571 46.33 -28.67 60.85
C GLU A 571 45.16 -29.46 61.46
N ASP A 572 43.99 -28.84 61.66
CA ASP A 572 42.79 -29.53 62.15
C ASP A 572 42.08 -30.36 61.06
N GLU A 573 42.07 -29.91 59.80
CA GLU A 573 41.61 -30.73 58.67
C GLU A 573 42.47 -31.98 58.45
N ALA A 574 43.79 -31.89 58.71
CA ALA A 574 44.69 -33.03 58.69
C ALA A 574 44.41 -34.05 59.81
N ARG A 575 43.80 -33.61 60.93
CA ARG A 575 43.43 -34.47 62.08
C ARG A 575 42.11 -35.22 61.90
N LEU A 576 41.17 -34.69 61.11
CA LEU A 576 39.90 -35.37 60.80
C LEU A 576 40.15 -36.71 60.10
N THR A 577 39.36 -37.73 60.44
CA THR A 577 39.36 -39.02 59.74
C THR A 577 38.73 -38.91 58.34
N ALA A 578 38.95 -39.91 57.48
CA ALA A 578 38.42 -39.91 56.12
C ALA A 578 36.88 -39.80 56.07
N GLU A 579 36.18 -40.50 56.97
CA GLU A 579 34.71 -40.44 57.08
C GLU A 579 34.21 -39.06 57.55
N GLU A 580 34.91 -38.42 58.49
CA GLU A 580 34.56 -37.08 58.99
C GLU A 580 34.79 -36.00 57.93
N ARG A 581 35.91 -36.07 57.18
CA ARG A 581 36.14 -35.18 56.03
C ARG A 581 35.08 -35.35 54.96
N GLN A 582 34.68 -36.59 54.66
CA GLN A 582 33.65 -36.85 53.66
C GLN A 582 32.28 -36.33 54.11
N ARG A 583 31.86 -36.54 55.36
CA ARG A 583 30.62 -35.96 55.91
C ARG A 583 30.63 -34.44 55.89
N ARG A 584 31.77 -33.81 56.23
CA ARG A 584 31.92 -32.35 56.20
C ARG A 584 31.86 -31.82 54.76
N HIS A 585 32.45 -32.50 53.77
CA HIS A 585 32.30 -32.17 52.35
C HIS A 585 30.84 -32.31 51.89
N GLU A 586 30.17 -33.41 52.24
CA GLU A 586 28.75 -33.64 51.99
C GLU A 586 27.83 -32.62 52.69
N GLU A 587 28.29 -31.93 53.73
CA GLU A 587 27.59 -30.81 54.38
C GLU A 587 27.89 -29.46 53.74
N GLU A 588 29.16 -29.14 53.46
CA GLU A 588 29.57 -27.90 52.80
C GLU A 588 29.05 -27.80 51.35
N MET A 589 28.74 -28.94 50.71
CA MET A 589 28.17 -29.04 49.36
C MET A 589 26.63 -28.97 49.30
N LYS A 590 25.92 -28.85 50.43
CA LYS A 590 24.44 -28.71 50.43
C LYS A 590 24.02 -27.31 49.93
N PRO A 591 22.94 -27.21 49.11
CA PRO A 591 22.32 -25.93 48.78
C PRO A 591 21.83 -25.22 50.04
N ARG A 592 21.99 -23.90 50.07
CA ARG A 592 21.64 -23.05 51.23
C ARG A 592 21.24 -21.65 50.75
N PRO A 593 20.61 -20.80 51.59
CA PRO A 593 20.38 -19.40 51.23
C PRO A 593 21.67 -18.69 50.82
N PHE A 594 21.57 -17.71 49.91
CA PHE A 594 22.67 -16.85 49.53
C PHE A 594 22.74 -15.64 50.47
N ASP A 595 23.72 -15.66 51.38
CA ASP A 595 23.94 -14.60 52.38
C ASP A 595 24.67 -13.35 51.84
N GLY A 596 24.87 -13.26 50.52
CA GLY A 596 25.57 -12.16 49.86
C GLY A 596 24.63 -11.07 49.32
N LEU A 597 25.20 -9.96 48.86
CA LEU A 597 24.44 -8.92 48.17
C LEU A 597 23.98 -9.43 46.79
N LEU A 598 22.67 -9.38 46.53
CA LEU A 598 22.11 -9.67 45.22
C LEU A 598 22.14 -8.40 44.36
N GLU A 599 23.00 -8.37 43.35
CA GLU A 599 23.14 -7.25 42.43
C GLU A 599 22.23 -7.41 41.19
N PRO A 600 21.86 -6.32 40.48
CA PRO A 600 20.87 -6.38 39.40
C PRO A 600 21.22 -7.32 38.24
N HIS A 601 22.49 -7.63 38.02
CA HIS A 601 22.96 -8.53 36.97
C HIS A 601 23.02 -10.01 37.39
N HIS A 602 22.76 -10.34 38.66
CA HIS A 602 22.74 -11.73 39.14
C HIS A 602 21.48 -12.50 38.65
N ARG A 603 21.71 -13.63 37.98
CA ARG A 603 20.69 -14.44 37.28
C ARG A 603 20.76 -15.90 37.74
N GLU A 604 19.74 -16.71 37.44
CA GLU A 604 19.85 -18.17 37.66
C GLU A 604 21.03 -18.73 36.84
N GLY A 605 21.87 -19.53 37.48
CA GLY A 605 23.16 -19.99 36.96
C GLY A 605 24.34 -19.05 37.20
N SER A 606 24.15 -17.79 37.62
CA SER A 606 25.26 -16.85 37.85
C SER A 606 26.19 -17.32 38.96
N PHE A 607 27.50 -17.35 38.66
CA PHE A 607 28.56 -17.68 39.59
C PHE A 607 28.75 -16.58 40.64
N VAL A 608 28.86 -16.97 41.90
CA VAL A 608 29.12 -16.08 43.04
C VAL A 608 30.12 -16.70 44.01
N LYS A 609 30.84 -15.83 44.73
CA LYS A 609 31.82 -16.19 45.76
C LYS A 609 31.21 -15.93 47.13
N VAL A 610 31.05 -16.98 47.94
CA VAL A 610 30.58 -16.89 49.32
C VAL A 610 31.75 -17.18 50.25
N ASN A 611 32.08 -16.24 51.14
CA ASN A 611 33.12 -16.46 52.16
C ASN A 611 32.56 -17.39 53.24
N THR A 612 33.28 -18.46 53.58
CA THR A 612 32.83 -19.50 54.52
C THR A 612 33.79 -19.66 55.69
N VAL A 613 33.24 -19.92 56.88
CA VAL A 613 34.03 -20.21 58.07
C VAL A 613 34.70 -21.56 57.90
N GLY A 614 36.04 -21.57 57.80
CA GLY A 614 36.84 -22.77 57.52
C GLY A 614 37.49 -22.73 56.13
N ALA A 615 36.73 -22.83 55.05
CA ALA A 615 37.31 -22.98 53.70
C ALA A 615 37.83 -21.67 53.06
N GLY A 616 37.71 -20.52 53.75
CA GLY A 616 38.12 -19.20 53.28
C GLY A 616 37.11 -18.60 52.30
N TYR A 617 36.85 -19.30 51.19
CA TYR A 617 35.73 -19.02 50.29
C TYR A 617 35.30 -20.27 49.51
N GLN A 618 34.01 -20.33 49.20
CA GLN A 618 33.40 -21.32 48.33
C GLN A 618 32.83 -20.63 47.09
N ILE A 619 32.80 -21.35 45.96
CA ILE A 619 32.22 -20.89 44.70
C ILE A 619 31.00 -21.77 44.40
N GLY A 620 29.99 -21.16 43.84
CA GLY A 620 28.73 -21.80 43.47
C GLY A 620 27.94 -20.94 42.52
N TYR A 621 26.81 -21.45 42.05
CA TYR A 621 25.86 -20.71 41.23
C TYR A 621 24.60 -20.34 42.03
N LEU A 622 23.92 -19.28 41.59
CA LEU A 622 22.63 -18.88 42.15
C LEU A 622 21.47 -19.63 41.50
N ARG A 623 20.45 -19.91 42.29
CA ARG A 623 19.17 -20.51 41.87
C ARG A 623 18.00 -19.88 42.61
N ASP A 624 16.78 -20.11 42.13
CA ASP A 624 15.53 -19.69 42.78
C ASP A 624 15.52 -18.18 43.12
N ILE A 625 16.05 -17.35 42.22
CA ILE A 625 16.24 -15.92 42.50
C ILE A 625 14.89 -15.21 42.58
N THR A 626 14.68 -14.52 43.69
CA THR A 626 13.51 -13.68 43.94
C THR A 626 13.94 -12.28 44.41
N ARG A 627 12.99 -11.34 44.45
CA ARG A 627 13.19 -10.00 45.02
C ARG A 627 13.59 -9.98 46.51
N TYR A 628 13.54 -11.13 47.19
CA TYR A 628 13.80 -11.26 48.63
C TYR A 628 14.98 -12.17 48.97
N GLY A 629 15.67 -12.75 47.97
CA GLY A 629 16.80 -13.66 48.17
C GLY A 629 16.93 -14.71 47.07
N ALA A 630 17.97 -15.54 47.16
CA ALA A 630 18.30 -16.61 46.23
C ALA A 630 18.89 -17.84 46.97
N THR A 631 18.92 -19.00 46.32
CA THR A 631 19.60 -20.21 46.76
C THR A 631 21.03 -20.24 46.20
N PHE A 632 22.03 -20.42 47.06
CA PHE A 632 23.41 -20.72 46.67
C PHE A 632 23.61 -22.24 46.53
N HIS A 633 24.05 -22.67 45.34
CA HIS A 633 24.43 -24.06 45.04
C HIS A 633 25.96 -24.17 44.90
N PRO A 634 26.67 -24.77 45.88
CA PRO A 634 28.10 -24.99 45.79
C PRO A 634 28.54 -25.81 44.57
N LEU A 635 29.73 -25.53 44.05
CA LEU A 635 30.37 -26.29 42.97
C LEU A 635 31.63 -26.99 43.49
N ASP A 636 31.71 -28.31 43.27
CA ASP A 636 32.90 -29.10 43.57
C ASP A 636 33.91 -28.92 42.44
N LEU A 637 35.01 -28.22 42.74
CA LEU A 637 35.94 -27.68 41.75
C LEU A 637 37.38 -27.91 42.18
N GLY A 638 38.22 -28.36 41.23
CA GLY A 638 39.66 -28.46 41.46
C GLY A 638 40.26 -27.09 41.80
N LYS A 639 41.30 -27.07 42.64
CA LYS A 639 41.90 -25.84 43.18
C LYS A 639 42.14 -24.75 42.11
N GLU A 640 42.74 -25.11 40.99
CA GLU A 640 43.02 -24.20 39.86
C GLU A 640 41.75 -23.65 39.20
N GLN A 641 40.68 -24.44 39.10
CA GLN A 641 39.39 -24.00 38.55
C GLN A 641 38.70 -23.03 39.52
N ARG A 642 38.76 -23.32 40.82
CA ARG A 642 38.23 -22.45 41.88
C ARG A 642 38.96 -21.11 41.91
N GLU A 643 40.29 -21.11 41.84
CA GLU A 643 41.10 -19.89 41.82
C GLU A 643 40.90 -19.09 40.52
N LYS A 644 40.63 -19.76 39.38
CA LYS A 644 40.30 -19.09 38.11
C LYS A 644 38.90 -18.45 38.13
N ILE A 645 37.86 -19.13 38.63
CA ILE A 645 36.52 -18.51 38.74
C ILE A 645 36.55 -17.35 39.77
N ALA A 646 37.30 -17.48 40.86
CA ALA A 646 37.47 -16.39 41.84
C ALA A 646 38.06 -15.10 41.24
N ALA A 647 38.88 -15.21 40.19
CA ALA A 647 39.42 -14.07 39.45
C ALA A 647 38.50 -13.60 38.31
N TYR A 648 37.66 -14.47 37.75
CA TYR A 648 36.68 -14.13 36.71
C TYR A 648 35.50 -13.29 37.25
N ILE A 649 34.95 -13.66 38.42
CA ILE A 649 33.77 -13.00 39.00
C ILE A 649 33.93 -11.45 39.08
N PRO A 650 35.05 -10.90 39.61
CA PRO A 650 35.29 -9.45 39.59
C PRO A 650 35.31 -8.80 38.21
N VAL A 651 35.77 -9.49 37.17
CA VAL A 651 35.77 -8.96 35.78
C VAL A 651 34.34 -8.79 35.28
N ARG A 652 33.49 -9.80 35.51
CA ARG A 652 32.06 -9.71 35.18
C ARG A 652 31.38 -8.59 35.96
N ASP A 653 31.54 -8.58 37.28
CA ASP A 653 30.82 -7.65 38.14
C ASP A 653 31.29 -6.19 37.93
N ALA A 654 32.54 -5.96 37.53
CA ALA A 654 33.01 -4.64 37.10
C ALA A 654 32.39 -4.21 35.76
N TYR A 655 32.31 -5.11 34.77
CA TYR A 655 31.73 -4.83 33.46
C TYR A 655 30.22 -4.55 33.53
N GLU A 656 29.44 -5.40 34.21
CA GLU A 656 27.97 -5.22 34.28
C GLU A 656 27.62 -3.91 35.01
N ARG A 657 28.37 -3.55 36.07
CA ARG A 657 28.23 -2.25 36.76
C ARG A 657 28.63 -1.07 35.87
N LEU A 658 29.75 -1.16 35.13
CA LEU A 658 30.18 -0.10 34.19
C LEU A 658 29.15 0.12 33.10
N TYR A 659 28.73 -0.94 32.40
CA TYR A 659 27.77 -0.85 31.31
C TYR A 659 26.41 -0.30 31.79
N THR A 660 25.93 -0.75 32.96
CA THR A 660 24.67 -0.24 33.53
C THR A 660 24.79 1.24 33.89
N TYR A 661 25.93 1.66 34.46
CA TYR A 661 26.17 3.06 34.80
C TYR A 661 26.19 3.97 33.57
N GLU A 662 26.93 3.59 32.53
CA GLU A 662 26.97 4.31 31.24
C GLU A 662 25.58 4.42 30.59
N ALA A 663 24.81 3.32 30.59
CA ALA A 663 23.50 3.23 29.95
C ALA A 663 22.34 3.87 30.74
N GLU A 664 22.52 4.18 32.02
CA GLU A 664 21.53 4.87 32.87
C GLU A 664 21.86 6.35 33.11
N TYR A 665 23.15 6.71 33.27
CA TYR A 665 23.57 8.05 33.68
C TYR A 665 24.23 8.88 32.56
N HIS A 666 24.63 8.27 31.45
CA HIS A 666 25.38 8.94 30.36
C HIS A 666 26.66 9.66 30.84
N ASP A 667 27.40 9.00 31.73
CA ASP A 667 28.69 9.42 32.30
C ASP A 667 29.76 8.35 32.00
N GLU A 668 31.02 8.74 31.84
CA GLU A 668 32.15 7.86 31.46
C GLU A 668 32.45 6.74 32.46
N GLY A 669 32.02 6.92 33.72
CA GLY A 669 32.25 5.95 34.79
C GLY A 669 33.74 5.65 35.00
N THR A 670 34.60 6.67 34.93
CA THR A 670 36.08 6.53 34.89
C THR A 670 36.63 5.60 35.98
N ALA A 671 36.17 5.70 37.22
CA ALA A 671 36.58 4.81 38.31
C ALA A 671 36.12 3.34 38.12
N GLN A 672 34.91 3.13 37.59
CA GLN A 672 34.38 1.81 37.23
C GLN A 672 35.16 1.20 36.05
N ARG A 673 35.62 2.04 35.11
CA ARG A 673 36.42 1.70 33.93
C ARG A 673 37.87 1.36 34.27
N GLU A 674 38.47 2.10 35.21
CA GLU A 674 39.75 1.73 35.83
C GLU A 674 39.66 0.39 36.58
N ALA A 675 38.55 0.16 37.32
CA ALA A 675 38.32 -1.10 38.01
C ALA A 675 38.16 -2.29 37.04
N LEU A 676 37.41 -2.13 35.95
CA LEU A 676 37.27 -3.14 34.90
C LEU A 676 38.62 -3.47 34.24
N ASN A 677 39.41 -2.46 33.87
CA ASN A 677 40.76 -2.67 33.33
C ASN A 677 41.65 -3.42 34.33
N THR A 678 41.67 -3.00 35.60
CA THR A 678 42.47 -3.62 36.65
C THR A 678 42.11 -5.10 36.85
N CYS A 679 40.83 -5.43 36.95
CA CYS A 679 40.38 -6.82 37.12
C CYS A 679 40.70 -7.68 35.88
N TYR A 680 40.51 -7.15 34.67
CA TYR A 680 40.83 -7.86 33.43
C TYR A 680 42.34 -8.11 33.30
N ASP A 681 43.19 -7.10 33.53
CA ASP A 681 44.63 -7.23 33.38
C ASP A 681 45.22 -8.17 34.47
N GLU A 682 44.67 -8.18 35.70
CA GLU A 682 44.98 -9.21 36.70
C GLU A 682 44.59 -10.64 36.26
N PHE A 683 43.44 -10.81 35.61
CA PHE A 683 43.00 -12.10 35.10
C PHE A 683 43.91 -12.60 33.98
N VAL A 684 44.18 -11.76 32.98
CA VAL A 684 45.00 -12.11 31.81
C VAL A 684 46.45 -12.39 32.22
N ALA A 685 47.02 -11.63 33.15
CA ALA A 685 48.37 -11.86 33.67
C ALA A 685 48.53 -13.23 34.38
N ARG A 686 47.45 -13.81 34.93
CA ARG A 686 47.48 -15.10 35.64
C ARG A 686 47.01 -16.28 34.81
N TYR A 687 46.05 -16.07 33.90
CA TYR A 687 45.33 -17.14 33.20
C TYR A 687 45.24 -16.97 31.68
N GLY A 688 45.80 -15.90 31.12
CA GLY A 688 45.71 -15.56 29.69
C GLY A 688 44.32 -15.07 29.27
N ASN A 689 44.17 -14.78 27.97
CA ASN A 689 42.96 -14.21 27.37
C ASN A 689 41.66 -14.98 27.68
N LEU A 690 40.55 -14.27 27.78
CA LEU A 690 39.22 -14.82 28.06
C LEU A 690 38.81 -15.85 26.99
N ASN A 691 39.05 -15.54 25.71
CA ASN A 691 38.80 -16.42 24.56
C ASN A 691 39.86 -17.53 24.35
N ALA A 692 40.86 -17.65 25.23
CA ALA A 692 41.78 -18.79 25.17
C ALA A 692 41.02 -20.12 25.40
N LYS A 693 41.36 -21.17 24.65
CA LYS A 693 40.66 -22.48 24.70
C LYS A 693 40.59 -23.10 26.10
N ALA A 694 41.52 -22.77 26.99
CA ALA A 694 41.57 -23.23 28.38
C ALA A 694 40.65 -22.42 29.35
N ASN A 695 40.09 -21.31 28.90
CA ASN A 695 39.25 -20.39 29.67
C ASN A 695 37.79 -20.47 29.21
N VAL A 696 37.53 -20.44 27.90
CA VAL A 696 36.18 -20.48 27.29
C VAL A 696 35.26 -21.54 27.91
N LYS A 697 35.73 -22.79 28.09
CA LYS A 697 34.90 -23.88 28.65
C LYS A 697 34.46 -23.63 30.10
N LEU A 698 35.22 -22.86 30.87
CA LEU A 698 34.92 -22.54 32.26
C LEU A 698 34.00 -21.31 32.36
N LEU A 699 34.24 -20.29 31.52
CA LEU A 699 33.41 -19.09 31.46
C LEU A 699 31.99 -19.41 30.93
N MET A 700 31.87 -20.32 29.97
CA MET A 700 30.58 -20.80 29.44
C MET A 700 29.71 -21.61 30.43
N MET A 701 30.16 -21.77 31.69
CA MET A 701 29.34 -22.33 32.77
C MET A 701 28.64 -21.24 33.61
N ASP A 702 29.03 -19.96 33.45
CA ASP A 702 28.35 -18.80 34.05
C ASP A 702 27.36 -18.18 33.06
N THR A 703 26.22 -17.70 33.55
CA THR A 703 25.12 -17.17 32.71
C THR A 703 25.55 -15.95 31.87
N SER A 704 26.36 -15.04 32.42
CA SER A 704 26.93 -13.90 31.67
C SER A 704 28.19 -14.25 30.85
N GLY A 705 28.65 -15.52 30.85
CA GLY A 705 29.91 -15.92 30.22
C GLY A 705 30.01 -15.62 28.72
N ARG A 706 28.87 -15.52 28.01
CA ARG A 706 28.79 -15.13 26.59
C ARG A 706 29.05 -13.64 26.36
N ASP A 707 28.74 -12.80 27.34
CA ASP A 707 28.94 -11.36 27.30
C ASP A 707 30.39 -11.02 27.61
N ILE A 708 30.96 -11.68 28.62
CA ILE A 708 32.35 -11.48 29.02
C ILE A 708 33.34 -11.95 27.93
N LEU A 709 33.01 -12.98 27.13
CA LEU A 709 33.84 -13.32 25.96
C LEU A 709 33.80 -12.28 24.83
N ALA A 710 32.84 -11.35 24.81
CA ALA A 710 32.79 -10.24 23.86
C ALA A 710 33.60 -9.00 24.32
N LEU A 711 34.26 -9.07 25.48
CA LEU A 711 35.27 -8.10 25.91
C LEU A 711 36.60 -8.25 25.16
N GLU A 712 36.75 -9.31 24.36
CA GLU A 712 37.91 -9.54 23.50
C GLU A 712 37.49 -9.79 22.05
N ARG A 713 38.06 -9.01 21.13
CA ARG A 713 37.94 -9.19 19.67
C ARG A 713 39.17 -9.90 19.12
N ALA A 714 39.01 -10.58 17.99
CA ALA A 714 40.08 -11.31 17.31
C ALA A 714 40.51 -10.56 16.04
N GLU A 715 41.64 -9.86 16.09
CA GLU A 715 42.19 -9.07 14.98
C GLU A 715 43.54 -9.68 14.54
N ASN A 716 43.70 -9.96 13.24
CA ASN A 716 44.91 -10.56 12.66
C ASN A 716 45.40 -11.85 13.37
N GLY A 717 44.50 -12.57 14.05
CA GLY A 717 44.82 -13.80 14.81
C GLY A 717 45.27 -13.57 16.26
N GLN A 718 45.27 -12.32 16.74
CA GLN A 718 45.55 -11.95 18.14
C GLN A 718 44.27 -11.49 18.84
N PHE A 719 44.23 -11.57 20.18
CA PHE A 719 43.12 -11.07 20.99
C PHE A 719 43.40 -9.65 21.48
N VAL A 720 42.46 -8.73 21.22
CA VAL A 720 42.55 -7.30 21.56
C VAL A 720 41.35 -6.93 22.45
N LYS A 721 41.54 -5.99 23.38
CA LYS A 721 40.45 -5.42 24.21
C LYS A 721 39.34 -4.84 23.31
N ALA A 722 38.07 -5.04 23.71
CA ALA A 722 36.93 -4.30 23.16
C ALA A 722 37.00 -2.81 23.54
N ASP A 723 36.30 -1.93 22.83
CA ASP A 723 36.47 -0.48 23.03
C ASP A 723 35.89 0.03 24.37
N ILE A 724 35.00 -0.74 25.01
CA ILE A 724 34.48 -0.48 26.37
C ILE A 724 35.56 -0.46 27.48
N PHE A 725 36.81 -0.81 27.19
CA PHE A 725 37.94 -0.57 28.11
C PHE A 725 38.55 0.84 27.99
N ASP A 726 38.26 1.56 26.89
CA ASP A 726 38.87 2.83 26.49
C ASP A 726 37.87 4.00 26.65
N HIS A 727 36.82 4.04 25.83
CA HIS A 727 35.71 5.03 25.90
C HIS A 727 34.31 4.37 26.03
N PRO A 728 33.24 5.13 26.32
CA PRO A 728 31.87 4.62 26.37
C PRO A 728 31.35 4.15 25.02
N VAL A 729 30.61 3.05 25.02
CA VAL A 729 30.10 2.40 23.80
C VAL A 729 28.58 2.43 23.67
N ALA A 730 27.88 2.84 24.73
CA ALA A 730 26.42 2.93 24.80
C ALA A 730 25.84 4.30 24.39
N PHE A 731 26.66 5.35 24.38
CA PHE A 731 26.27 6.72 24.04
C PHE A 731 27.49 7.55 23.58
N ALA A 732 27.25 8.67 22.88
CA ALA A 732 28.31 9.58 22.46
C ALA A 732 28.69 10.59 23.56
N LEU A 733 29.99 10.75 23.82
CA LEU A 733 30.52 11.79 24.72
C LEU A 733 30.56 13.18 24.08
N ASN A 734 30.84 13.23 22.79
CA ASN A 734 31.25 14.47 22.13
C ASN A 734 30.05 15.32 21.72
N GLY A 735 29.68 16.26 22.60
CA GLY A 735 29.29 17.56 22.09
C GLY A 735 30.47 18.13 21.29
N ILE A 736 30.22 18.53 20.04
CA ILE A 736 31.23 19.10 19.13
C ILE A 736 31.99 20.23 19.85
N THR A 737 33.31 20.26 19.72
CA THR A 737 34.19 21.19 20.45
C THR A 737 34.81 22.27 19.55
N HIS A 738 34.94 22.02 18.25
CA HIS A 738 35.37 22.98 17.24
C HIS A 738 34.82 22.56 15.86
N VAL A 739 34.68 23.51 14.93
CA VAL A 739 34.30 23.29 13.53
C VAL A 739 35.02 24.27 12.62
N ASP A 740 35.42 23.82 11.42
CA ASP A 740 36.24 24.61 10.50
C ASP A 740 35.43 25.64 9.67
N THR A 741 34.08 25.57 9.69
CA THR A 741 33.21 26.43 8.86
C THR A 741 31.92 26.88 9.55
N PRO A 742 31.35 28.04 9.17
CA PRO A 742 30.02 28.48 9.61
C PRO A 742 28.89 27.48 9.30
N GLU A 743 28.97 26.75 8.18
CA GLU A 743 27.98 25.74 7.79
C GLU A 743 28.04 24.47 8.65
N GLU A 744 29.23 24.04 9.08
CA GLU A 744 29.36 22.97 10.08
C GLU A 744 28.91 23.46 11.48
N ALA A 745 29.18 24.72 11.85
CA ALA A 745 28.62 25.33 13.07
C ALA A 745 27.09 25.38 13.04
N LEU A 746 26.51 25.74 11.89
CA LEU A 746 25.06 25.77 11.66
C LEU A 746 24.47 24.36 11.77
N SER A 747 25.12 23.35 11.19
CA SER A 747 24.74 21.93 11.29
C SER A 747 24.75 21.45 12.75
N ALA A 748 25.85 21.74 13.46
CA ALA A 748 26.04 21.44 14.88
C ALA A 748 24.92 22.04 15.75
N SER A 749 24.57 23.31 15.48
CA SER A 749 23.50 24.02 16.17
C SER A 749 22.12 23.43 15.88
N LEU A 750 21.81 23.12 14.62
CA LEU A 750 20.52 22.57 14.22
C LEU A 750 20.26 21.22 14.88
N ASN A 751 21.28 20.36 14.96
CA ASN A 751 21.16 19.07 15.66
C ASN A 751 20.99 19.24 17.18
N ARG A 752 21.82 20.08 17.83
CA ARG A 752 21.82 20.21 19.30
C ARG A 752 20.64 21.02 19.87
N TYR A 753 20.11 21.97 19.10
CA TYR A 753 19.08 22.91 19.57
C TYR A 753 17.82 22.97 18.69
N GLY A 754 17.74 22.23 17.58
CA GLY A 754 16.62 22.32 16.64
C GLY A 754 16.51 23.68 15.94
N GLY A 755 17.59 24.48 15.89
CA GLY A 755 17.55 25.85 15.39
C GLY A 755 18.92 26.51 15.33
N VAL A 756 18.94 27.77 14.86
CA VAL A 756 20.16 28.59 14.77
C VAL A 756 20.43 29.24 16.12
N ASN A 757 21.45 28.76 16.83
CA ASN A 757 21.91 29.25 18.11
C ASN A 757 23.29 29.89 17.93
N LEU A 758 23.30 31.20 17.64
CA LEU A 758 24.53 31.94 17.35
C LEU A 758 25.51 31.92 18.52
N ASP A 759 25.03 31.92 19.77
CA ASP A 759 25.88 31.85 20.98
C ASP A 759 26.63 30.51 21.06
N TYR A 760 26.05 29.43 20.52
CA TYR A 760 26.70 28.14 20.40
C TYR A 760 27.66 28.08 19.21
N MET A 761 27.28 28.65 18.06
CA MET A 761 28.12 28.68 16.85
C MET A 761 29.42 29.49 17.08
N GLU A 762 29.31 30.62 17.78
CA GLU A 762 30.42 31.46 18.27
C GLU A 762 31.26 30.77 19.37
N SER A 763 30.79 29.66 19.94
CA SER A 763 31.57 28.80 20.86
C SER A 763 32.26 27.61 20.17
N LEU A 764 31.94 27.35 18.89
CA LEU A 764 32.53 26.26 18.09
C LEU A 764 33.53 26.76 17.03
N SER A 765 33.48 28.02 16.64
CA SER A 765 34.29 28.59 15.55
C SER A 765 34.98 29.87 16.01
N ASP A 766 36.08 30.24 15.35
CA ASP A 766 36.81 31.49 15.66
C ASP A 766 36.11 32.75 15.11
N ASN A 767 34.98 32.59 14.40
CA ASN A 767 34.24 33.67 13.73
C ASN A 767 33.27 34.34 14.72
N SER A 768 33.24 35.68 14.72
CA SER A 768 32.32 36.44 15.57
C SER A 768 30.87 36.34 15.10
N ARG A 769 29.92 36.66 15.99
CA ARG A 769 28.49 36.72 15.68
C ARG A 769 28.13 37.53 14.43
N GLU A 770 28.87 38.60 14.12
CA GLU A 770 28.58 39.45 12.96
C GLU A 770 29.10 38.83 11.66
N GLU A 771 30.29 38.21 11.69
CA GLU A 771 30.86 37.46 10.56
C GLU A 771 30.00 36.23 10.23
N LEU A 772 29.58 35.46 11.25
CA LEU A 772 28.65 34.32 11.10
C LEU A 772 27.31 34.71 10.46
N ILE A 773 26.83 35.94 10.64
CA ILE A 773 25.58 36.43 10.01
C ILE A 773 25.79 36.86 8.55
N ASP A 774 26.95 37.43 8.21
CA ASP A 774 27.25 37.89 6.85
C ASP A 774 27.67 36.73 5.93
N GLU A 775 28.47 35.79 6.43
CA GLU A 775 28.87 34.58 5.68
C GLU A 775 27.67 33.64 5.43
N LEU A 776 26.76 33.48 6.40
CA LEU A 776 25.52 32.73 6.24
C LEU A 776 24.39 33.55 5.61
N LYS A 777 24.67 34.72 5.02
CA LYS A 777 23.62 35.57 4.44
C LYS A 777 22.89 34.85 3.29
N GLY A 778 21.56 34.82 3.37
CA GLY A 778 20.70 34.09 2.44
C GLY A 778 20.65 32.56 2.69
N ARG A 779 21.47 32.02 3.60
CA ARG A 779 21.28 30.70 4.23
C ARG A 779 20.44 30.80 5.50
N ILE A 780 20.52 31.92 6.24
CA ILE A 780 19.65 32.23 7.38
C ILE A 780 18.86 33.53 7.17
N PHE A 781 17.65 33.56 7.72
CA PHE A 781 16.75 34.72 7.75
C PHE A 781 16.32 35.01 9.20
N TYR A 782 16.07 36.28 9.52
CA TYR A 782 15.59 36.67 10.84
C TYR A 782 14.07 36.60 10.90
N ASN A 783 13.50 35.82 11.83
CA ASN A 783 12.07 35.74 12.04
C ASN A 783 11.66 36.66 13.22
N PRO A 784 10.98 37.81 12.97
CA PRO A 784 10.57 38.72 14.03
C PRO A 784 9.45 38.16 14.93
N LEU A 785 8.80 37.07 14.54
CA LEU A 785 7.77 36.40 15.36
C LEU A 785 8.38 35.48 16.44
N SER A 786 9.61 34.98 16.23
CA SER A 786 10.37 34.20 17.23
C SER A 786 11.45 35.03 17.92
N GLY A 787 11.90 36.14 17.31
CA GLY A 787 13.04 36.92 17.76
C GLY A 787 14.40 36.24 17.49
N SER A 788 14.44 35.27 16.57
CA SER A 788 15.60 34.44 16.30
C SER A 788 15.88 34.27 14.80
N TYR A 789 17.06 33.76 14.46
CA TYR A 789 17.38 33.35 13.10
C TYR A 789 16.84 31.94 12.81
N GLU A 790 16.42 31.74 11.57
CA GLU A 790 15.99 30.45 11.03
C GLU A 790 16.70 30.19 9.71
N ILE A 791 17.03 28.93 9.43
CA ILE A 791 17.52 28.49 8.12
C ILE A 791 16.49 28.78 7.02
N LYS A 792 16.95 29.20 5.85
CA LYS A 792 16.18 29.38 4.62
C LYS A 792 15.23 28.20 4.39
N ASP A 793 15.76 26.99 4.53
CA ASP A 793 15.12 25.72 4.20
C ASP A 793 13.89 25.43 5.09
N ARG A 794 13.81 26.06 6.28
CA ARG A 794 12.63 26.03 7.18
C ARG A 794 11.83 27.33 7.17
N PHE A 795 12.49 28.47 7.00
CA PHE A 795 11.85 29.79 6.97
C PHE A 795 10.97 29.95 5.72
N ILE A 796 11.48 29.59 4.55
CA ILE A 796 10.80 29.67 3.25
C ILE A 796 9.95 28.42 2.95
N ALA A 797 9.98 27.39 3.81
CA ALA A 797 9.12 26.20 3.68
C ALA A 797 7.80 26.30 4.48
N GLY A 798 6.89 25.36 4.26
CA GLY A 798 5.57 25.35 4.89
C GLY A 798 4.67 26.45 4.33
N ASN A 799 3.66 26.88 5.09
CA ASN A 799 2.73 27.94 4.67
C ASN A 799 3.39 29.33 4.65
N VAL A 800 4.01 29.70 3.53
CA VAL A 800 4.69 31.01 3.37
C VAL A 800 3.72 32.18 3.35
N VAL A 801 2.45 31.95 2.96
CA VAL A 801 1.42 32.99 2.89
C VAL A 801 0.98 33.41 4.29
N ASP A 802 0.74 32.47 5.21
CA ASP A 802 0.46 32.77 6.62
C ASP A 802 1.66 33.45 7.29
N LYS A 803 2.88 32.97 7.03
CA LYS A 803 4.12 33.61 7.52
C LYS A 803 4.25 35.07 7.05
N ALA A 804 4.01 35.34 5.76
CA ALA A 804 4.06 36.68 5.18
C ALA A 804 2.98 37.59 5.78
N GLU A 805 1.71 37.17 5.80
CA GLU A 805 0.60 37.96 6.38
C GLU A 805 0.84 38.28 7.86
N ARG A 806 1.44 37.36 8.62
CA ARG A 806 1.76 37.57 10.04
C ARG A 806 2.98 38.47 10.27
N ILE A 807 4.00 38.40 9.41
CA ILE A 807 5.17 39.30 9.48
C ILE A 807 4.79 40.72 9.03
N GLU A 808 3.94 40.88 8.01
CA GLU A 808 3.34 42.17 7.64
C GLU A 808 2.52 42.77 8.80
N ALA A 809 1.64 41.97 9.42
CA ALA A 809 0.85 42.41 10.57
C ALA A 809 1.72 42.79 11.78
N TRP A 810 2.85 42.10 11.99
CA TRP A 810 3.81 42.45 13.03
C TRP A 810 4.56 43.75 12.72
N MET A 811 5.06 43.93 11.49
CA MET A 811 5.78 45.15 11.09
C MET A 811 4.88 46.40 11.05
N ALA A 812 3.58 46.23 10.79
CA ALA A 812 2.60 47.32 10.90
C ALA A 812 2.42 47.83 12.34
N GLY A 813 2.80 47.05 13.35
CA GLY A 813 2.72 47.41 14.77
C GLY A 813 4.05 47.69 15.48
N ASN A 814 5.19 47.35 14.86
CA ASN A 814 6.51 47.36 15.53
C ASN A 814 7.59 48.07 14.69
N PRO A 815 8.59 48.71 15.33
CA PRO A 815 9.81 49.16 14.66
C PRO A 815 10.55 47.98 14.00
N HIS A 816 11.00 48.17 12.76
CA HIS A 816 11.66 47.14 11.95
C HIS A 816 12.76 47.78 11.08
N GLY A 817 13.79 47.00 10.73
CA GLY A 817 14.94 47.42 9.93
C GLY A 817 14.95 46.80 8.54
N GLU A 818 16.15 46.53 8.00
CA GLU A 818 16.30 45.84 6.72
C GLU A 818 16.14 44.32 6.84
N ARG A 819 16.50 43.73 7.99
CA ARG A 819 16.47 42.27 8.21
C ARG A 819 15.06 41.69 8.10
N GLU A 820 14.06 42.40 8.64
CA GLU A 820 12.66 42.01 8.58
C GLU A 820 12.05 42.22 7.18
N LYS A 821 12.53 43.21 6.42
CA LYS A 821 12.14 43.42 5.01
C LYS A 821 12.70 42.34 4.10
N GLU A 822 13.97 41.99 4.28
CA GLU A 822 14.65 40.90 3.58
C GLU A 822 13.95 39.56 3.85
N ALA A 823 13.53 39.33 5.10
CA ALA A 823 12.71 38.18 5.49
C ALA A 823 11.30 38.18 4.86
N LEU A 824 10.59 39.31 4.82
CA LEU A 824 9.28 39.38 4.16
C LEU A 824 9.39 39.17 2.64
N ALA A 825 10.34 39.85 1.98
CA ALA A 825 10.54 39.74 0.54
C ALA A 825 10.81 38.28 0.12
N ALA A 826 11.66 37.57 0.88
CA ALA A 826 11.95 36.16 0.63
C ALA A 826 10.72 35.22 0.73
N LEU A 827 9.74 35.55 1.58
CA LEU A 827 8.46 34.82 1.66
C LEU A 827 7.50 35.20 0.52
N GLN A 828 7.46 36.47 0.13
CA GLN A 828 6.63 36.96 -0.96
C GLN A 828 7.11 36.43 -2.33
N GLU A 829 8.42 36.39 -2.58
CA GLU A 829 9.00 35.82 -3.81
C GLU A 829 8.85 34.30 -3.90
N ALA A 830 8.80 33.61 -2.77
CA ALA A 830 8.59 32.16 -2.71
C ALA A 830 7.11 31.74 -2.78
N ALA A 831 6.17 32.69 -2.67
CA ALA A 831 4.74 32.38 -2.68
C ALA A 831 4.32 31.71 -4.00
N PRO A 832 3.68 30.52 -3.97
CA PRO A 832 3.22 29.85 -5.17
C PRO A 832 2.30 30.75 -6.01
N ARG A 833 2.43 30.69 -7.35
CA ARG A 833 1.50 31.39 -8.26
C ARG A 833 0.06 30.97 -7.91
N PRO A 834 -0.86 31.92 -7.64
CA PRO A 834 -2.26 31.58 -7.40
C PRO A 834 -2.89 30.84 -8.58
N ILE A 835 -3.51 29.70 -8.28
CA ILE A 835 -4.29 28.89 -9.22
C ILE A 835 -5.66 29.56 -9.40
N THR A 836 -6.12 29.74 -10.64
CA THR A 836 -7.42 30.39 -10.93
C THR A 836 -8.61 29.43 -10.76
N PHE A 837 -9.85 29.93 -10.82
CA PHE A 837 -11.03 29.06 -10.75
C PHE A 837 -11.09 28.04 -11.90
N ASP A 838 -10.70 28.44 -13.10
CA ASP A 838 -10.70 27.58 -14.30
C ASP A 838 -9.55 26.55 -14.31
N GLU A 839 -8.56 26.72 -13.43
CA GLU A 839 -7.44 25.79 -13.22
C GLU A 839 -7.70 24.80 -12.07
N LEU A 840 -8.86 24.87 -11.40
CA LEU A 840 -9.25 23.96 -10.30
C LEU A 840 -10.26 22.90 -10.76
N ASP A 841 -9.94 21.62 -10.54
CA ASP A 841 -10.93 20.55 -10.56
C ASP A 841 -11.74 20.51 -9.25
N PHE A 842 -13.05 20.35 -9.35
CA PHE A 842 -13.98 20.42 -8.23
C PHE A 842 -14.77 19.13 -8.09
N ASN A 843 -14.53 18.40 -6.99
CA ASN A 843 -15.27 17.18 -6.69
C ASN A 843 -16.34 17.38 -5.59
N LEU A 844 -17.46 16.67 -5.72
CA LEU A 844 -18.47 16.58 -4.66
C LEU A 844 -17.95 15.67 -3.55
N GLY A 845 -18.00 16.12 -2.28
CA GLY A 845 -17.52 15.36 -1.12
C GLY A 845 -16.14 15.76 -0.59
N GLU A 846 -15.44 16.66 -1.28
CA GLU A 846 -14.21 17.31 -0.83
C GLU A 846 -14.32 17.93 0.58
N ARG A 847 -13.56 17.39 1.55
CA ARG A 847 -13.59 17.80 2.97
C ARG A 847 -13.26 19.27 3.21
N TRP A 848 -12.68 19.97 2.24
CA TRP A 848 -12.29 21.38 2.36
C TRP A 848 -13.39 22.36 1.97
N ILE A 849 -14.40 21.93 1.21
CA ILE A 849 -15.51 22.78 0.76
C ILE A 849 -16.54 22.87 1.90
N PRO A 850 -16.94 24.07 2.36
CA PRO A 850 -17.94 24.22 3.42
C PRO A 850 -19.24 23.47 3.14
N THR A 851 -19.71 22.69 4.12
CA THR A 851 -20.96 21.90 4.05
C THR A 851 -22.23 22.73 3.80
N GLY A 852 -22.18 24.04 4.02
CA GLY A 852 -23.21 24.99 3.59
C GLY A 852 -23.37 25.07 2.07
N ILE A 853 -22.28 24.91 1.30
CA ILE A 853 -22.28 24.87 -0.16
C ILE A 853 -22.94 23.56 -0.63
N TYR A 854 -22.59 22.41 -0.04
CA TYR A 854 -23.28 21.14 -0.31
C TYR A 854 -24.75 21.16 0.08
N SER A 855 -25.11 21.86 1.16
CA SER A 855 -26.52 22.06 1.56
C SER A 855 -27.28 22.94 0.56
N ALA A 856 -26.64 23.97 0.00
CA ALA A 856 -27.21 24.81 -1.05
C ALA A 856 -27.40 24.03 -2.36
N TYR A 857 -26.37 23.33 -2.84
CA TYR A 857 -26.45 22.48 -4.02
C TYR A 857 -27.52 21.38 -3.89
N ALA A 858 -27.50 20.62 -2.79
CA ALA A 858 -28.48 19.56 -2.56
C ALA A 858 -29.92 20.11 -2.48
N SER A 859 -30.10 21.33 -1.98
CA SER A 859 -31.41 21.99 -1.95
C SER A 859 -31.86 22.49 -3.33
N TYR A 860 -30.95 22.98 -4.17
CA TYR A 860 -31.20 23.34 -5.57
C TYR A 860 -31.57 22.11 -6.41
N LEU A 861 -30.75 21.05 -6.34
CA LEU A 861 -30.94 19.80 -7.06
C LEU A 861 -32.30 19.18 -6.73
N PHE A 862 -32.57 18.96 -5.44
CA PHE A 862 -33.77 18.27 -4.99
C PHE A 862 -35.01 19.16 -4.81
N ASP A 863 -34.90 20.49 -4.97
CA ASP A 863 -36.03 21.43 -4.79
C ASP A 863 -36.80 21.21 -3.47
N THR A 864 -36.03 21.10 -2.38
CA THR A 864 -36.50 20.96 -1.00
C THR A 864 -35.34 21.29 -0.05
N LYS A 865 -35.61 21.65 1.20
CA LYS A 865 -34.55 22.00 2.14
C LYS A 865 -33.78 20.76 2.60
N VAL A 866 -32.56 20.58 2.07
CA VAL A 866 -31.60 19.57 2.50
C VAL A 866 -30.48 20.24 3.30
N SER A 867 -30.07 19.61 4.42
CA SER A 867 -28.92 20.02 5.22
C SER A 867 -27.90 18.90 5.26
N VAL A 868 -26.67 19.19 4.83
CA VAL A 868 -25.51 18.30 4.89
C VAL A 868 -24.67 18.73 6.08
N GLY A 869 -24.39 17.80 6.99
CA GLY A 869 -23.32 17.93 7.98
C GLY A 869 -22.19 16.95 7.67
N PHE A 870 -20.99 17.25 8.16
CA PHE A 870 -19.83 16.34 8.14
C PHE A 870 -19.38 16.11 9.59
N SER A 871 -18.82 14.94 9.87
CA SER A 871 -18.32 14.58 11.21
C SER A 871 -16.85 14.16 11.11
N GLU A 872 -15.93 15.06 11.49
CA GLU A 872 -14.48 14.86 11.36
C GLU A 872 -14.00 13.60 12.12
N SER A 873 -14.59 13.28 13.28
CA SER A 873 -14.23 12.10 14.08
C SER A 873 -14.80 10.78 13.54
N MET A 874 -15.58 10.80 12.45
CA MET A 874 -16.20 9.61 11.85
C MET A 874 -15.99 9.51 10.33
N ASP A 875 -15.52 10.57 9.69
CA ASP A 875 -15.35 10.71 8.23
C ASP A 875 -16.63 10.41 7.42
N ASP A 876 -17.82 10.71 7.98
CA ASP A 876 -19.14 10.49 7.34
C ASP A 876 -19.95 11.79 7.19
N TYR A 877 -20.79 11.82 6.16
CA TYR A 877 -21.70 12.91 5.82
C TYR A 877 -23.13 12.66 6.31
N ALA A 878 -23.53 13.39 7.34
CA ALA A 878 -24.88 13.39 7.91
C ALA A 878 -25.86 14.22 7.07
N VAL A 879 -26.32 13.67 5.94
CA VAL A 879 -27.40 14.27 5.12
C VAL A 879 -28.76 14.13 5.81
N LYS A 880 -29.45 15.25 6.07
CA LYS A 880 -30.80 15.31 6.64
C LYS A 880 -31.71 16.13 5.72
N CYS A 881 -32.91 15.61 5.43
CA CYS A 881 -33.92 16.28 4.61
C CYS A 881 -35.26 16.28 5.35
N GLY A 882 -35.87 17.45 5.50
CA GLY A 882 -37.08 17.62 6.32
C GLY A 882 -38.37 17.15 5.64
N VAL A 883 -38.44 17.23 4.31
CA VAL A 883 -39.58 16.79 3.49
C VAL A 883 -39.06 16.20 2.18
N LYS A 884 -39.27 14.90 1.97
CA LYS A 884 -39.01 14.23 0.70
C LYS A 884 -40.12 14.56 -0.32
N ASN A 885 -39.74 14.75 -1.57
CA ASN A 885 -40.62 15.04 -2.70
C ASN A 885 -40.37 14.04 -3.84
N ALA A 886 -41.07 14.18 -4.97
CA ALA A 886 -40.92 13.30 -6.14
C ALA A 886 -39.48 13.29 -6.71
N LYS A 887 -38.70 14.39 -6.58
CA LYS A 887 -37.29 14.37 -6.99
C LYS A 887 -36.48 13.35 -6.20
N ILE A 888 -36.65 13.32 -4.87
CA ILE A 888 -35.94 12.38 -3.98
C ILE A 888 -36.51 10.96 -4.10
N LEU A 889 -37.83 10.80 -4.20
CA LEU A 889 -38.51 9.50 -4.10
C LEU A 889 -38.60 8.75 -5.43
N ASP A 890 -38.61 9.47 -6.56
CA ASP A 890 -38.88 8.91 -7.89
C ASP A 890 -37.84 9.32 -8.95
N GLN A 891 -37.34 10.56 -8.97
CA GLN A 891 -36.39 11.03 -9.99
C GLN A 891 -34.95 10.54 -9.77
N PHE A 892 -34.48 10.65 -8.53
CA PHE A 892 -33.17 10.18 -8.07
C PHE A 892 -33.35 8.95 -7.18
N CYS A 893 -34.01 7.92 -7.69
CA CYS A 893 -34.34 6.73 -6.91
C CYS A 893 -34.07 5.46 -7.72
N VAL A 894 -33.34 4.50 -7.13
CA VAL A 894 -33.00 3.23 -7.76
C VAL A 894 -33.60 2.08 -6.94
N LYS A 895 -34.48 1.31 -7.60
CA LYS A 895 -35.27 0.23 -6.98
C LYS A 895 -34.55 -1.11 -7.15
N GLY A 896 -33.67 -1.44 -6.20
CA GLY A 896 -33.01 -2.76 -6.13
C GLY A 896 -33.94 -3.86 -5.61
N TYR A 897 -33.60 -5.11 -5.95
CA TYR A 897 -34.41 -6.31 -5.68
C TYR A 897 -34.87 -6.46 -4.21
N TYR A 898 -33.97 -6.25 -3.25
CA TYR A 898 -34.28 -6.30 -1.81
C TYR A 898 -34.51 -4.93 -1.15
N ARG A 899 -34.09 -3.83 -1.80
CA ARG A 899 -34.07 -2.49 -1.21
C ARG A 899 -34.04 -1.41 -2.29
N SER A 900 -34.85 -0.36 -2.11
CA SER A 900 -34.74 0.88 -2.88
C SER A 900 -33.80 1.88 -2.20
N TYR A 901 -33.05 2.63 -3.01
CA TYR A 901 -32.14 3.70 -2.61
C TYR A 901 -32.68 5.02 -3.16
N ASP A 902 -33.09 5.92 -2.27
CA ASP A 902 -33.66 7.23 -2.63
C ASP A 902 -32.58 8.30 -2.81
N GLY A 903 -32.97 9.51 -3.24
CA GLY A 903 -32.03 10.57 -3.57
C GLY A 903 -31.15 11.03 -2.38
N ILE A 904 -31.59 10.79 -1.14
CA ILE A 904 -30.78 11.09 0.05
C ILE A 904 -29.76 9.96 0.31
N ALA A 905 -30.12 8.71 0.05
CA ALA A 905 -29.16 7.60 0.06
C ALA A 905 -28.12 7.73 -1.07
N LEU A 906 -28.56 8.09 -2.29
CA LEU A 906 -27.64 8.30 -3.43
C LEU A 906 -26.75 9.53 -3.24
N LEU A 907 -27.27 10.65 -2.69
CA LEU A 907 -26.43 11.80 -2.33
C LEU A 907 -25.39 11.44 -1.25
N LYS A 908 -25.73 10.62 -0.24
CA LYS A 908 -24.75 10.11 0.73
C LYS A 908 -23.62 9.33 0.03
N HIS A 909 -23.97 8.41 -0.86
CA HIS A 909 -23.00 7.66 -1.66
C HIS A 909 -22.14 8.56 -2.56
N ALA A 910 -22.74 9.57 -3.20
CA ALA A 910 -22.05 10.55 -4.02
C ALA A 910 -21.07 11.44 -3.24
N LEU A 911 -21.39 11.82 -1.99
CA LEU A 911 -20.54 12.61 -1.10
C LEU A 911 -19.31 11.86 -0.56
N VAL A 912 -19.29 10.52 -0.62
CA VAL A 912 -18.11 9.70 -0.25
C VAL A 912 -17.52 8.94 -1.44
N ASN A 913 -17.94 9.29 -2.67
CA ASN A 913 -17.53 8.66 -3.92
C ASN A 913 -17.62 7.10 -3.92
N THR A 914 -18.74 6.56 -3.45
CA THR A 914 -19.03 5.11 -3.46
C THR A 914 -20.31 4.81 -4.23
N VAL A 915 -20.53 3.53 -4.58
CA VAL A 915 -21.84 3.02 -5.00
C VAL A 915 -22.46 2.12 -3.94
N PRO A 916 -23.80 2.05 -3.84
CA PRO A 916 -24.46 1.02 -3.03
C PRO A 916 -24.17 -0.37 -3.60
N ASP A 917 -23.77 -1.31 -2.74
CA ASP A 917 -23.78 -2.73 -3.14
C ASP A 917 -25.22 -3.25 -3.16
N MET A 918 -25.55 -3.98 -4.23
CA MET A 918 -26.90 -4.44 -4.52
C MET A 918 -26.86 -5.89 -5.02
N THR A 919 -27.83 -6.69 -4.58
CA THR A 919 -27.95 -8.10 -4.95
C THR A 919 -29.39 -8.42 -5.36
N LYS A 920 -29.55 -9.44 -6.19
CA LYS A 920 -30.84 -10.02 -6.61
C LYS A 920 -30.85 -11.54 -6.39
N SER A 921 -32.03 -12.11 -6.14
CA SER A 921 -32.20 -13.57 -6.16
C SER A 921 -32.20 -14.06 -7.60
N ILE A 922 -31.42 -15.10 -7.90
CA ILE A 922 -31.45 -15.80 -9.19
C ILE A 922 -32.16 -17.16 -9.12
N GLY A 923 -32.67 -17.53 -7.95
CA GLY A 923 -33.24 -18.84 -7.66
C GLY A 923 -33.12 -19.17 -6.18
N LYS A 924 -33.56 -20.37 -5.80
CA LYS A 924 -33.42 -20.88 -4.43
C LYS A 924 -32.42 -22.04 -4.37
N ASP A 925 -31.68 -22.10 -3.27
CA ASP A 925 -30.83 -23.23 -2.94
C ASP A 925 -31.65 -24.45 -2.49
N GLU A 926 -30.98 -25.58 -2.29
CA GLU A 926 -31.58 -26.86 -1.87
C GLU A 926 -32.25 -26.80 -0.47
N HIS A 927 -31.99 -25.74 0.31
CA HIS A 927 -32.56 -25.48 1.62
C HIS A 927 -33.65 -24.38 1.58
N GLY A 928 -33.98 -23.87 0.38
CA GLY A 928 -35.00 -22.85 0.15
C GLY A 928 -34.55 -21.40 0.36
N GLY A 929 -33.27 -21.14 0.65
CA GLY A 929 -32.68 -19.81 0.74
C GLY A 929 -32.51 -19.15 -0.63
N ASP A 930 -32.53 -17.82 -0.70
CA ASP A 930 -32.31 -17.10 -1.96
C ASP A 930 -30.83 -17.10 -2.36
N ILE A 931 -30.53 -17.59 -3.57
CA ILE A 931 -29.20 -17.51 -4.17
C ILE A 931 -28.96 -16.06 -4.61
N LYS A 932 -28.24 -15.32 -3.77
CA LYS A 932 -27.93 -13.90 -3.99
C LYS A 932 -26.74 -13.73 -4.92
N VAL A 933 -26.96 -13.07 -6.04
CA VAL A 933 -25.91 -12.63 -6.98
C VAL A 933 -25.92 -11.11 -7.07
N ARG A 934 -24.75 -10.50 -7.30
CA ARG A 934 -24.58 -9.05 -7.46
C ARG A 934 -25.44 -8.53 -8.60
N ASP A 935 -26.19 -7.47 -8.34
CA ASP A 935 -27.13 -6.89 -9.29
C ASP A 935 -26.46 -5.76 -10.10
N SER A 936 -25.64 -6.15 -11.08
CA SER A 936 -24.85 -5.21 -11.88
C SER A 936 -25.67 -4.09 -12.52
N GLU A 937 -26.90 -4.38 -12.95
CA GLU A 937 -27.81 -3.39 -13.54
C GLU A 937 -28.27 -2.35 -12.50
N GLY A 938 -28.70 -2.80 -11.32
CA GLY A 938 -29.05 -1.92 -10.21
C GLY A 938 -27.88 -1.04 -9.76
N ILE A 939 -26.67 -1.61 -9.66
CA ILE A 939 -25.45 -0.88 -9.30
C ILE A 939 -25.09 0.16 -10.38
N GLN A 940 -25.25 -0.16 -11.65
CA GLN A 940 -24.97 0.78 -12.76
C GLN A 940 -25.97 1.93 -12.82
N LEU A 941 -27.27 1.67 -12.59
CA LEU A 941 -28.28 2.72 -12.47
C LEU A 941 -28.02 3.62 -11.24
N ALA A 942 -27.52 3.04 -10.13
CA ALA A 942 -27.07 3.81 -8.98
C ALA A 942 -25.82 4.65 -9.30
N ASN A 943 -24.83 4.09 -10.00
CA ASN A 943 -23.62 4.80 -10.44
C ASN A 943 -24.01 5.99 -11.32
N ALA A 944 -24.77 5.78 -12.39
CA ALA A 944 -25.19 6.84 -13.31
C ALA A 944 -25.97 7.97 -12.59
N LYS A 945 -26.78 7.64 -11.58
CA LYS A 945 -27.47 8.64 -10.75
C LYS A 945 -26.55 9.34 -9.74
N ILE A 946 -25.49 8.69 -9.30
CA ILE A 946 -24.43 9.29 -8.48
C ILE A 946 -23.56 10.22 -9.34
N ASP A 947 -23.21 9.81 -10.55
CA ASP A 947 -22.48 10.61 -11.54
C ASP A 947 -23.27 11.89 -11.91
N GLU A 948 -24.60 11.78 -12.10
CA GLU A 948 -25.49 12.93 -12.32
C GLU A 948 -25.47 13.93 -11.15
N ILE A 949 -25.44 13.42 -9.91
CA ILE A 949 -25.33 14.23 -8.68
C ILE A 949 -23.93 14.86 -8.54
N ARG A 950 -22.86 14.16 -8.95
CA ARG A 950 -21.48 14.66 -8.88
C ARG A 950 -21.20 15.71 -9.96
N ASN A 951 -21.53 15.43 -11.22
CA ASN A 951 -21.26 16.32 -12.35
C ASN A 951 -22.12 17.60 -12.27
N GLY A 952 -23.39 17.46 -11.88
CA GLY A 952 -24.28 18.60 -11.68
C GLY A 952 -23.86 19.54 -10.56
N PHE A 953 -22.98 19.13 -9.63
CA PHE A 953 -22.36 20.02 -8.65
C PHE A 953 -21.33 20.95 -9.29
N VAL A 954 -20.52 20.43 -10.23
CA VAL A 954 -19.49 21.21 -10.96
C VAL A 954 -20.16 22.23 -11.89
N GLU A 955 -21.16 21.81 -12.65
CA GLU A 955 -22.00 22.71 -13.46
C GLU A 955 -22.59 23.84 -12.61
N TRP A 956 -23.17 23.50 -11.44
CA TRP A 956 -23.76 24.47 -10.54
C TRP A 956 -22.74 25.43 -9.90
N LEU A 957 -21.50 24.99 -9.63
CA LEU A 957 -20.41 25.87 -9.18
C LEU A 957 -20.01 26.88 -10.27
N ALA A 958 -19.94 26.44 -11.52
CA ALA A 958 -19.65 27.31 -12.67
C ALA A 958 -20.76 28.34 -12.93
N GLU A 959 -22.02 28.04 -12.61
CA GLU A 959 -23.16 28.98 -12.65
C GLU A 959 -23.15 30.06 -11.53
N GLN A 960 -22.23 30.01 -10.56
CA GLN A 960 -22.18 30.99 -9.46
C GLN A 960 -21.51 32.33 -9.83
N SER A 961 -21.71 33.36 -9.01
CA SER A 961 -21.15 34.70 -9.28
C SER A 961 -19.62 34.73 -9.18
N PRO A 962 -18.93 35.65 -9.88
CA PRO A 962 -17.46 35.77 -9.84
C PRO A 962 -16.90 36.00 -8.42
N GLU A 963 -17.65 36.66 -7.54
CA GLU A 963 -17.25 36.85 -6.14
C GLU A 963 -17.40 35.58 -5.31
N PHE A 964 -18.31 34.67 -5.68
CA PHE A 964 -18.38 33.34 -5.08
C PHE A 964 -17.24 32.45 -5.57
N GLN A 965 -17.02 32.41 -6.89
CA GLN A 965 -15.91 31.66 -7.51
C GLN A 965 -14.57 32.11 -6.92
N LYS A 966 -14.30 33.43 -6.91
CA LYS A 966 -13.09 33.98 -6.29
C LYS A 966 -12.96 33.60 -4.82
N ARG A 967 -14.01 33.71 -3.99
CA ARG A 967 -13.90 33.30 -2.57
C ARG A 967 -13.54 31.82 -2.42
N LEU A 968 -14.06 30.94 -3.28
CA LEU A 968 -13.76 29.51 -3.25
C LEU A 968 -12.31 29.23 -3.69
N THR A 969 -11.84 29.92 -4.73
CA THR A 969 -10.45 29.90 -5.20
C THR A 969 -9.47 30.48 -4.16
N ASP A 970 -9.79 31.62 -3.54
CA ASP A 970 -9.00 32.24 -2.47
C ASP A 970 -8.89 31.28 -1.26
N MET A 971 -9.98 30.57 -0.93
CA MET A 971 -9.99 29.53 0.11
C MET A 971 -9.13 28.32 -0.24
N TYR A 972 -9.17 27.85 -1.50
CA TYR A 972 -8.29 26.75 -1.96
C TYR A 972 -6.82 27.17 -1.88
N ASN A 973 -6.47 28.33 -2.42
CA ASN A 973 -5.10 28.82 -2.43
C ASN A 973 -4.56 29.01 -1.01
N ARG A 974 -5.33 29.62 -0.10
CA ARG A 974 -4.95 29.77 1.32
C ARG A 974 -4.82 28.46 2.10
N LYS A 975 -5.37 27.34 1.62
CA LYS A 975 -5.38 26.05 2.31
C LYS A 975 -4.44 24.99 1.70
N PHE A 976 -4.13 25.10 0.41
CA PHE A 976 -3.31 24.12 -0.31
C PHE A 976 -2.17 24.79 -1.09
N ASN A 977 -2.48 25.73 -1.98
CA ASN A 977 -1.49 26.44 -2.80
C ASN A 977 -0.86 27.64 -2.07
N CYS A 978 -0.45 27.39 -0.83
CA CYS A 978 0.26 28.30 0.07
C CYS A 978 1.51 27.63 0.69
N PHE A 979 1.68 26.32 0.50
CA PHE A 979 2.78 25.54 1.04
C PHE A 979 3.94 25.42 0.05
N VAL A 980 5.14 25.76 0.51
CA VAL A 980 6.40 25.58 -0.22
C VAL A 980 7.16 24.42 0.41
N ARG A 981 7.68 23.51 -0.41
CA ARG A 981 8.53 22.41 0.08
C ARG A 981 9.93 22.94 0.41
N PRO A 982 10.58 22.46 1.49
CA PRO A 982 12.00 22.71 1.71
C PRO A 982 12.84 22.35 0.47
N GLN A 983 13.78 23.21 0.11
CA GLN A 983 14.78 22.94 -0.92
C GLN A 983 16.15 22.85 -0.25
N TYR A 984 16.74 21.66 -0.27
CA TYR A 984 18.04 21.38 0.34
C TYR A 984 19.14 21.57 -0.70
N ASP A 985 20.13 22.40 -0.38
CA ASP A 985 21.29 22.66 -1.24
C ASP A 985 22.57 22.26 -0.51
N GLY A 986 23.05 21.06 -0.83
CA GLY A 986 24.25 20.48 -0.25
C GLY A 986 25.54 20.84 -0.99
N SER A 987 25.53 21.78 -1.95
CA SER A 987 26.69 22.11 -2.81
C SER A 987 27.94 22.55 -2.03
N HIS A 988 27.72 23.16 -0.87
CA HIS A 988 28.74 23.65 0.06
C HIS A 988 29.47 22.53 0.83
N GLN A 989 28.93 21.30 0.86
CA GLN A 989 29.51 20.23 1.67
C GLN A 989 30.82 19.68 1.10
N THR A 990 31.82 19.61 1.98
CA THR A 990 32.98 18.72 1.84
C THR A 990 32.69 17.34 2.43
N PHE A 991 33.36 16.31 1.92
CA PHE A 991 33.38 14.98 2.51
C PHE A 991 34.85 14.58 2.81
N PRO A 992 35.35 14.84 4.03
CA PRO A 992 36.67 14.39 4.45
C PRO A 992 36.84 12.88 4.29
N ASP A 993 38.08 12.42 4.06
CA ASP A 993 38.48 11.00 3.94
C ASP A 993 37.76 10.14 2.87
N LEU A 994 36.89 10.71 2.04
CA LEU A 994 36.19 10.03 0.95
C LEU A 994 37.16 9.69 -0.22
N ASP A 995 37.49 8.41 -0.42
CA ASP A 995 38.39 7.98 -1.49
C ASP A 995 37.67 7.85 -2.86
N LEU A 996 37.47 9.00 -3.50
CA LEU A 996 36.98 9.11 -4.88
C LEU A 996 37.86 8.33 -5.89
N LYS A 997 39.13 8.04 -5.61
CA LYS A 997 40.01 7.26 -6.51
C LYS A 997 39.76 5.77 -6.39
N ALA A 998 39.42 5.27 -5.21
CA ALA A 998 38.95 3.91 -5.02
C ALA A 998 37.55 3.72 -5.62
N LEU A 999 36.66 4.69 -5.43
CA LEU A 999 35.30 4.70 -6.00
C LEU A 999 35.29 4.76 -7.54
N ASP A 1000 36.10 5.61 -8.19
CA ASP A 1000 36.22 5.64 -9.66
C ASP A 1000 36.75 4.31 -10.21
N ARG A 1001 37.82 3.77 -9.62
CA ARG A 1001 38.43 2.50 -10.05
C ARG A 1001 37.52 1.29 -9.92
N ARG A 1002 36.58 1.29 -8.96
CA ARG A 1002 35.79 0.11 -8.60
C ARG A 1002 34.32 0.19 -9.03
N PHE A 1003 33.73 1.38 -8.95
CA PHE A 1003 32.31 1.63 -9.24
C PHE A 1003 32.10 2.67 -10.35
N GLY A 1004 33.16 3.29 -10.88
CA GLY A 1004 33.07 4.33 -11.93
C GLY A 1004 32.62 5.70 -11.42
N ILE A 1005 32.56 5.89 -10.09
CA ILE A 1005 32.06 7.10 -9.44
C ILE A 1005 33.20 8.10 -9.25
N LYS A 1006 33.19 9.20 -10.02
CA LYS A 1006 34.27 10.19 -10.08
C LYS A 1006 34.15 11.35 -9.10
N ASP A 1007 32.92 11.67 -8.73
CA ASP A 1007 32.54 12.72 -7.78
C ASP A 1007 31.13 12.38 -7.24
N VAL A 1008 30.75 12.99 -6.12
CA VAL A 1008 29.40 12.90 -5.55
C VAL A 1008 28.49 13.90 -6.28
N TYR A 1009 27.42 13.42 -6.90
CA TYR A 1009 26.51 14.27 -7.67
C TYR A 1009 25.78 15.28 -6.77
N GLN A 1010 25.38 16.42 -7.34
CA GLN A 1010 24.69 17.48 -6.58
C GLN A 1010 23.45 16.96 -5.85
N SER A 1011 22.60 16.19 -6.52
CA SER A 1011 21.40 15.58 -5.92
C SER A 1011 21.70 14.57 -4.81
N GLN A 1012 22.89 13.96 -4.79
CA GLN A 1012 23.36 13.13 -3.67
C GLN A 1012 23.77 14.03 -2.49
N LYS A 1013 24.52 15.11 -2.75
CA LYS A 1013 24.86 16.13 -1.74
C LYS A 1013 23.60 16.72 -1.11
N ASP A 1014 22.58 17.03 -1.90
CA ASP A 1014 21.30 17.60 -1.44
C ASP A 1014 20.53 16.65 -0.51
N CYS A 1015 20.43 15.36 -0.85
CA CYS A 1015 19.86 14.35 0.05
C CYS A 1015 20.71 14.16 1.32
N ILE A 1016 22.04 14.12 1.22
CA ILE A 1016 22.93 14.02 2.41
C ILE A 1016 22.75 15.23 3.33
N TRP A 1017 22.61 16.45 2.76
CA TRP A 1017 22.33 17.66 3.54
C TRP A 1017 20.97 17.56 4.24
N MET A 1018 19.92 17.16 3.53
CA MET A 1018 18.58 16.93 4.10
C MET A 1018 18.61 15.95 5.28
N LEU A 1019 19.32 14.82 5.13
CA LEU A 1019 19.44 13.79 6.16
C LEU A 1019 20.16 14.31 7.42
N LYS A 1020 21.28 15.05 7.25
CA LYS A 1020 21.97 15.74 8.35
C LYS A 1020 21.08 16.75 9.06
N GLN A 1021 20.42 17.61 8.28
CA GLN A 1021 19.70 18.79 8.78
C GLN A 1021 18.40 18.43 9.52
N ASN A 1022 17.73 17.36 9.11
CA ASN A 1022 16.48 16.87 9.72
C ASN A 1022 16.69 15.73 10.73
N GLY A 1023 17.92 15.20 10.87
CA GLY A 1023 18.18 14.00 11.68
C GLY A 1023 17.57 12.72 11.11
N GLY A 1024 17.36 12.65 9.79
CA GLY A 1024 16.69 11.56 9.07
C GLY A 1024 15.77 12.06 7.96
N GLY A 1025 15.18 11.15 7.18
CA GLY A 1025 14.24 11.50 6.11
C GLY A 1025 13.99 10.38 5.10
N ILE A 1026 13.20 10.69 4.07
CA ILE A 1026 12.89 9.78 2.95
C ILE A 1026 13.49 10.36 1.66
N CYS A 1027 14.56 9.75 1.14
CA CYS A 1027 15.14 10.12 -0.14
C CYS A 1027 14.61 9.21 -1.28
N ASP A 1028 13.50 9.63 -1.87
CA ASP A 1028 12.88 8.96 -3.02
C ASP A 1028 13.62 9.31 -4.32
N HIS A 1029 14.62 8.50 -4.67
CA HIS A 1029 15.33 8.58 -5.94
C HIS A 1029 15.04 7.35 -6.83
N GLU A 1030 15.27 7.50 -8.13
CA GLU A 1030 15.23 6.39 -9.09
C GLU A 1030 16.35 5.35 -8.87
N VAL A 1031 16.24 4.20 -9.51
CA VAL A 1031 17.27 3.14 -9.48
C VAL A 1031 18.53 3.62 -10.22
N GLY A 1032 19.72 3.27 -9.71
CA GLY A 1032 21.01 3.66 -10.31
C GLY A 1032 21.52 5.05 -9.92
N THR A 1033 20.72 5.87 -9.23
CA THR A 1033 21.09 7.22 -8.74
C THR A 1033 22.15 7.25 -7.63
N GLY A 1034 22.58 6.09 -7.12
CA GLY A 1034 23.62 5.97 -6.09
C GLY A 1034 23.12 5.97 -4.64
N LYS A 1035 21.88 5.53 -4.38
CA LYS A 1035 21.30 5.36 -3.02
C LYS A 1035 22.27 4.72 -2.01
N THR A 1036 23.00 3.68 -2.42
CA THR A 1036 24.01 3.01 -1.60
C THR A 1036 25.10 3.97 -1.12
N LEU A 1037 25.64 4.80 -2.02
CA LEU A 1037 26.65 5.79 -1.67
C LEU A 1037 26.07 6.88 -0.76
N ILE A 1038 24.85 7.35 -1.02
CA ILE A 1038 24.13 8.30 -0.16
C ILE A 1038 24.07 7.76 1.28
N MET A 1039 23.63 6.52 1.50
CA MET A 1039 23.55 5.93 2.83
C MET A 1039 24.92 5.80 3.50
N CYS A 1040 25.96 5.39 2.76
CA CYS A 1040 27.32 5.24 3.32
C CYS A 1040 27.92 6.60 3.71
N VAL A 1041 27.79 7.62 2.85
CA VAL A 1041 28.30 8.98 3.11
C VAL A 1041 27.50 9.67 4.21
N ALA A 1042 26.17 9.56 4.20
CA ALA A 1042 25.33 10.12 5.26
C ALA A 1042 25.63 9.47 6.62
N ALA A 1043 25.75 8.14 6.70
CA ALA A 1043 26.11 7.45 7.94
C ALA A 1043 27.48 7.89 8.48
N HIS A 1044 28.49 7.97 7.61
CA HIS A 1044 29.85 8.35 8.01
C HIS A 1044 29.90 9.82 8.48
N GLU A 1045 29.33 10.73 7.69
CA GLU A 1045 29.28 12.15 8.00
C GLU A 1045 28.45 12.46 9.26
N MET A 1046 27.33 11.79 9.45
CA MET A 1046 26.52 11.94 10.67
C MET A 1046 27.29 11.45 11.90
N LYS A 1047 28.16 10.45 11.78
CA LYS A 1047 29.06 10.08 12.88
C LYS A 1047 30.20 11.07 13.07
N ARG A 1048 30.89 11.50 12.00
CA ARG A 1048 31.96 12.53 12.05
C ARG A 1048 31.50 13.80 12.76
N LEU A 1049 30.27 14.24 12.47
CA LEU A 1049 29.65 15.46 13.01
C LEU A 1049 28.90 15.23 14.33
N GLY A 1050 28.98 14.06 14.97
CA GLY A 1050 28.29 13.80 16.24
C GLY A 1050 26.75 13.87 16.17
N LEU A 1051 26.18 13.67 14.98
CA LEU A 1051 24.73 13.63 14.71
C LEU A 1051 24.15 12.23 14.95
N ALA A 1052 25.00 11.19 14.91
CA ALA A 1052 24.68 9.82 15.30
C ALA A 1052 25.93 9.17 15.93
N HIS A 1053 25.74 8.37 16.98
CA HIS A 1053 26.79 7.62 17.66
C HIS A 1053 27.15 6.33 16.92
N LYS A 1054 26.15 5.50 16.61
CA LYS A 1054 26.35 4.14 16.08
C LYS A 1054 25.28 3.82 15.02
N PRO A 1055 25.39 4.35 13.79
CA PRO A 1055 24.37 4.19 12.76
C PRO A 1055 24.32 2.76 12.22
N MET A 1056 23.11 2.33 11.84
CA MET A 1056 22.85 1.04 11.18
C MET A 1056 22.34 1.25 9.75
N ILE A 1057 22.79 0.43 8.79
CA ILE A 1057 22.18 0.33 7.45
C ILE A 1057 21.53 -1.04 7.29
N ILE A 1058 20.25 -1.06 6.91
CA ILE A 1058 19.46 -2.28 6.68
C ILE A 1058 19.09 -2.36 5.20
N GLY A 1059 19.22 -3.53 4.57
CA GLY A 1059 18.81 -3.71 3.17
C GLY A 1059 18.42 -5.14 2.80
N LEU A 1060 18.29 -5.40 1.49
CA LEU A 1060 18.05 -6.76 0.98
C LEU A 1060 19.25 -7.67 1.25
N LYS A 1061 18.98 -8.96 1.47
CA LYS A 1061 20.00 -9.95 1.86
C LYS A 1061 21.14 -10.11 0.84
N ALA A 1062 20.89 -9.89 -0.45
CA ALA A 1062 21.93 -9.84 -1.48
C ALA A 1062 22.81 -8.58 -1.34
N ASN A 1063 22.17 -7.43 -1.12
CA ASN A 1063 22.81 -6.11 -1.10
C ASN A 1063 23.75 -5.92 0.11
N VAL A 1064 23.53 -6.58 1.25
CA VAL A 1064 24.33 -6.39 2.49
C VAL A 1064 25.85 -6.44 2.26
N ALA A 1065 26.32 -7.38 1.45
CA ALA A 1065 27.74 -7.50 1.13
C ALA A 1065 28.25 -6.34 0.24
N GLU A 1066 27.45 -5.93 -0.74
CA GLU A 1066 27.74 -4.82 -1.66
C GLU A 1066 27.69 -3.46 -0.96
N ILE A 1067 26.75 -3.23 -0.04
CA ILE A 1067 26.69 -2.02 0.79
C ILE A 1067 27.94 -1.93 1.68
N ALA A 1068 28.30 -3.02 2.37
CA ALA A 1068 29.51 -3.05 3.21
C ALA A 1068 30.81 -2.90 2.39
N GLU A 1069 30.82 -3.36 1.15
CA GLU A 1069 31.94 -3.20 0.22
C GLU A 1069 32.01 -1.78 -0.38
N CYS A 1070 30.88 -1.16 -0.70
CA CYS A 1070 30.77 0.23 -1.12
C CYS A 1070 31.28 1.17 -0.01
N TYR A 1071 30.81 0.99 1.22
CA TYR A 1071 31.24 1.78 2.38
C TYR A 1071 32.75 1.64 2.61
N ARG A 1072 33.32 0.42 2.62
CA ARG A 1072 34.79 0.21 2.73
C ARG A 1072 35.59 0.77 1.56
N THR A 1073 34.98 0.95 0.39
CA THR A 1073 35.64 1.56 -0.77
C THR A 1073 35.56 3.09 -0.71
N ALA A 1074 34.49 3.65 -0.15
CA ALA A 1074 34.33 5.07 0.11
C ALA A 1074 35.23 5.56 1.26
N TYR A 1075 35.27 4.81 2.38
CA TYR A 1075 36.01 5.14 3.59
C TYR A 1075 36.86 3.95 4.05
N PRO A 1076 38.09 3.78 3.52
CA PRO A 1076 38.94 2.60 3.79
C PRO A 1076 39.32 2.40 5.26
N ASN A 1077 39.29 3.48 6.06
CA ASN A 1077 39.61 3.45 7.49
C ASN A 1077 38.39 3.15 8.39
N ALA A 1078 37.16 3.14 7.85
CA ALA A 1078 35.95 3.03 8.64
C ALA A 1078 35.73 1.62 9.23
N LYS A 1079 35.49 1.56 10.53
CA LYS A 1079 35.30 0.36 11.33
C LYS A 1079 33.88 -0.19 11.19
N ILE A 1080 33.64 -0.87 10.07
CA ILE A 1080 32.31 -1.36 9.66
C ILE A 1080 32.11 -2.84 10.03
N LEU A 1081 31.09 -3.12 10.86
CA LEU A 1081 30.59 -4.48 11.10
C LEU A 1081 29.46 -4.82 10.12
N TYR A 1082 29.45 -6.04 9.58
CA TYR A 1082 28.35 -6.51 8.74
C TYR A 1082 28.02 -7.98 9.00
N ALA A 1083 26.75 -8.35 8.85
CA ALA A 1083 26.23 -9.66 9.25
C ALA A 1083 26.21 -10.68 8.09
N SER A 1084 27.04 -11.73 8.14
CA SER A 1084 26.94 -12.85 7.20
C SER A 1084 25.87 -13.86 7.62
N GLU A 1085 25.52 -14.81 6.73
CA GLU A 1085 24.62 -15.91 7.07
C GLU A 1085 25.12 -16.76 8.24
N LYS A 1086 26.44 -16.88 8.40
CA LYS A 1086 27.07 -17.73 9.43
C LYS A 1086 26.98 -17.11 10.82
N ASP A 1087 26.83 -15.79 10.91
CA ASP A 1087 26.78 -15.07 12.19
C ASP A 1087 25.40 -15.13 12.85
N PHE A 1088 24.36 -15.45 12.08
CA PHE A 1088 22.97 -15.49 12.56
C PHE A 1088 22.43 -16.89 12.91
N THR A 1089 23.31 -17.90 13.01
CA THR A 1089 22.95 -19.16 13.67
C THR A 1089 22.56 -18.91 15.15
N PRO A 1090 21.74 -19.77 15.78
CA PRO A 1090 21.31 -19.55 17.17
C PRO A 1090 22.47 -19.39 18.18
N GLU A 1091 23.61 -20.02 17.91
CA GLU A 1091 24.80 -19.95 18.75
C GLU A 1091 25.62 -18.68 18.49
N ASN A 1092 25.82 -18.29 17.22
CA ASN A 1092 26.64 -17.14 16.86
C ASN A 1092 25.92 -15.80 17.06
N ARG A 1093 24.59 -15.75 16.93
CA ARG A 1093 23.81 -14.50 16.98
C ARG A 1093 24.01 -13.73 18.28
N VAL A 1094 24.07 -14.42 19.42
CA VAL A 1094 24.32 -13.79 20.73
C VAL A 1094 25.69 -13.13 20.76
N ARG A 1095 26.72 -13.78 20.20
CA ARG A 1095 28.06 -13.19 20.09
C ARG A 1095 28.09 -11.98 19.16
N PHE A 1096 27.35 -12.03 18.04
CA PHE A 1096 27.25 -10.90 17.11
C PHE A 1096 26.59 -9.68 17.78
N PHE A 1097 25.52 -9.88 18.56
CA PHE A 1097 24.87 -8.82 19.35
C PHE A 1097 25.78 -8.27 20.45
N ASN A 1098 26.48 -9.12 21.18
CA ASN A 1098 27.43 -8.71 22.23
C ASN A 1098 28.61 -7.93 21.66
N ASN A 1099 29.07 -8.24 20.43
CA ASN A 1099 30.07 -7.43 19.73
C ASN A 1099 29.56 -6.00 19.48
N ILE A 1100 28.30 -5.82 19.01
CA ILE A 1100 27.70 -4.49 18.79
C ILE A 1100 27.59 -3.70 20.11
N LYS A 1101 27.16 -4.37 21.20
CA LYS A 1101 27.05 -3.79 22.54
C LYS A 1101 28.38 -3.26 23.06
N ASN A 1102 29.46 -4.05 22.96
CA ASN A 1102 30.74 -3.80 23.64
C ASN A 1102 31.79 -3.02 22.81
N ASN A 1103 31.49 -2.71 21.56
CA ASN A 1103 32.41 -2.02 20.65
C ASN A 1103 31.74 -0.80 20.02
N ASP A 1104 32.55 0.21 19.72
CA ASP A 1104 32.13 1.28 18.83
C ASP A 1104 32.35 0.88 17.36
N TYR A 1105 31.40 1.19 16.49
CA TYR A 1105 31.44 0.88 15.06
C TYR A 1105 30.95 2.09 14.26
N ASP A 1106 31.58 2.35 13.12
CA ASP A 1106 31.21 3.51 12.27
C ASP A 1106 29.96 3.24 11.45
N CYS A 1107 29.67 1.95 11.21
CA CYS A 1107 28.36 1.48 10.81
C CYS A 1107 28.18 -0.02 11.13
N VAL A 1108 26.95 -0.41 11.46
CA VAL A 1108 26.51 -1.82 11.48
C VAL A 1108 25.61 -2.08 10.27
N ILE A 1109 25.89 -3.13 9.49
CA ILE A 1109 25.17 -3.40 8.24
C ILE A 1109 24.55 -4.81 8.27
N MET A 1110 23.24 -4.92 8.02
CA MET A 1110 22.53 -6.20 8.03
C MET A 1110 21.31 -6.24 7.09
N SER A 1111 20.68 -7.40 6.94
CA SER A 1111 19.46 -7.55 6.15
C SER A 1111 18.19 -7.40 6.98
N HIS A 1112 17.07 -7.08 6.32
CA HIS A 1112 15.73 -7.01 6.93
C HIS A 1112 15.37 -8.26 7.77
N ASP A 1113 15.71 -9.46 7.29
CA ASP A 1113 15.50 -10.74 7.99
C ASP A 1113 16.41 -10.93 9.23
N GLN A 1114 17.61 -10.35 9.22
CA GLN A 1114 18.52 -10.34 10.37
C GLN A 1114 18.07 -9.31 11.42
N PHE A 1115 17.66 -8.12 10.99
CA PHE A 1115 17.11 -7.08 11.87
C PHE A 1115 15.84 -7.55 12.59
N GLY A 1116 14.93 -8.22 11.89
CA GLY A 1116 13.72 -8.82 12.47
C GLY A 1116 13.96 -9.94 13.50
N LYS A 1117 15.23 -10.32 13.77
CA LYS A 1117 15.63 -11.30 14.79
C LYS A 1117 16.32 -10.65 16.01
N ILE A 1118 16.37 -9.32 16.07
CA ILE A 1118 16.82 -8.57 17.24
C ILE A 1118 15.68 -8.45 18.27
N PRO A 1119 15.87 -8.85 19.54
CA PRO A 1119 14.89 -8.64 20.59
C PRO A 1119 14.59 -7.16 20.83
N GLN A 1120 13.36 -6.87 21.23
CA GLN A 1120 12.92 -5.54 21.60
C GLN A 1120 12.77 -5.44 23.11
N SER A 1121 13.10 -4.28 23.69
CA SER A 1121 12.88 -4.00 25.11
C SER A 1121 11.38 -4.21 25.44
N PRO A 1122 11.04 -5.10 26.39
CA PRO A 1122 9.65 -5.34 26.78
C PRO A 1122 8.96 -4.07 27.33
N GLU A 1123 9.73 -3.19 27.96
CA GLU A 1123 9.29 -1.89 28.47
C GLU A 1123 8.86 -0.96 27.32
N LEU A 1124 9.59 -1.03 26.20
CA LEU A 1124 9.25 -0.31 24.97
C LEU A 1124 7.96 -0.84 24.34
N GLN A 1125 7.81 -2.17 24.27
CA GLN A 1125 6.58 -2.82 23.79
C GLN A 1125 5.38 -2.46 24.65
N GLN A 1126 5.53 -2.46 25.98
CA GLN A 1126 4.49 -2.05 26.92
C GLN A 1126 4.08 -0.59 26.68
N ARG A 1127 5.04 0.33 26.52
CA ARG A 1127 4.77 1.76 26.27
C ARG A 1127 4.00 1.98 24.95
N ILE A 1128 4.36 1.26 23.88
CA ILE A 1128 3.69 1.37 22.57
C ILE A 1128 2.24 0.85 22.65
N LEU A 1129 2.04 -0.34 23.24
CA LEU A 1129 0.72 -0.96 23.34
C LEU A 1129 -0.21 -0.21 24.30
N GLN A 1130 0.33 0.41 25.35
CA GLN A 1130 -0.45 1.30 26.22
C GLN A 1130 -0.95 2.52 25.43
N ALA A 1131 -0.08 3.20 24.67
CA ALA A 1131 -0.48 4.35 23.87
C ALA A 1131 -1.48 4.00 22.74
N GLU A 1132 -1.49 2.77 22.23
CA GLU A 1132 -2.57 2.29 21.35
C GLU A 1132 -3.87 2.05 22.13
N LEU A 1133 -3.79 1.40 23.30
CA LEU A 1133 -4.95 1.17 24.16
C LEU A 1133 -5.62 2.48 24.55
N ASP A 1134 -4.86 3.48 25.02
CA ASP A 1134 -5.33 4.82 25.39
C ASP A 1134 -6.09 5.47 24.20
N THR A 1135 -5.53 5.38 22.99
CA THR A 1135 -6.18 5.87 21.75
C THR A 1135 -7.52 5.16 21.51
N VAL A 1136 -7.60 3.84 21.73
CA VAL A 1136 -8.84 3.05 21.54
C VAL A 1136 -9.88 3.35 22.63
N GLU A 1137 -9.45 3.68 23.84
CA GLU A 1137 -10.34 4.06 24.95
C GLU A 1137 -10.98 5.44 24.74
N GLU A 1138 -10.20 6.45 24.33
CA GLU A 1138 -10.71 7.78 23.98
C GLU A 1138 -11.78 7.69 22.88
N ASN A 1139 -11.50 6.93 21.81
CA ASN A 1139 -12.45 6.69 20.73
C ASN A 1139 -13.75 6.00 21.22
N LEU A 1140 -13.65 5.05 22.16
CA LEU A 1140 -14.81 4.40 22.76
C LEU A 1140 -15.63 5.35 23.65
N GLU A 1141 -15.00 6.28 24.37
CA GLU A 1141 -15.70 7.28 25.18
C GLU A 1141 -16.43 8.32 24.31
N VAL A 1142 -15.77 8.84 23.27
CA VAL A 1142 -16.40 9.72 22.27
C VAL A 1142 -17.63 9.07 21.65
N LEU A 1143 -17.53 7.82 21.19
CA LEU A 1143 -18.66 7.07 20.62
C LEU A 1143 -19.78 6.79 21.64
N ARG A 1144 -19.46 6.58 22.92
CA ARG A 1144 -20.47 6.42 23.98
C ARG A 1144 -21.20 7.73 24.31
N SER A 1145 -20.54 8.88 24.12
CA SER A 1145 -21.15 10.20 24.32
C SER A 1145 -22.13 10.61 23.20
N GLN A 1146 -21.85 10.24 21.94
CA GLN A 1146 -22.60 10.64 20.74
C GLN A 1146 -23.86 9.78 20.45
N GLY A 1147 -24.54 9.27 21.48
CA GLY A 1147 -25.49 8.16 21.37
C GLY A 1147 -26.70 8.37 20.45
N LYS A 1148 -26.81 7.52 19.41
CA LYS A 1148 -28.01 6.91 18.76
C LYS A 1148 -27.81 6.54 17.29
N ASP A 1149 -26.89 7.20 16.59
CA ASP A 1149 -26.65 7.00 15.14
C ASP A 1149 -25.48 6.03 14.83
N ILE A 1150 -24.86 5.41 15.85
CA ILE A 1150 -23.67 4.54 15.72
C ILE A 1150 -24.06 3.06 15.53
N SER A 1151 -23.33 2.34 14.66
CA SER A 1151 -23.61 0.92 14.40
C SER A 1151 -23.14 0.02 15.56
N ARG A 1152 -23.97 -0.98 15.92
CA ARG A 1152 -23.63 -1.99 16.94
C ARG A 1152 -22.45 -2.89 16.55
N ALA A 1153 -22.08 -2.94 15.27
CA ALA A 1153 -20.93 -3.69 14.79
C ALA A 1153 -19.62 -2.96 15.07
N MET A 1154 -19.57 -1.64 14.86
CA MET A 1154 -18.38 -0.82 15.08
C MET A 1154 -17.95 -0.79 16.56
N LEU A 1155 -18.91 -0.60 17.47
CA LEU A 1155 -18.67 -0.65 18.92
C LEU A 1155 -18.07 -2.00 19.35
N ARG A 1156 -18.66 -3.11 18.90
CA ARG A 1156 -18.12 -4.47 19.16
C ARG A 1156 -16.71 -4.68 18.59
N GLY A 1157 -16.40 -4.07 17.45
CA GLY A 1157 -15.06 -4.11 16.85
C GLY A 1157 -14.01 -3.43 17.74
N LEU A 1158 -14.31 -2.21 18.21
CA LEU A 1158 -13.42 -1.46 19.09
C LEU A 1158 -13.31 -2.10 20.49
N GLU A 1159 -14.41 -2.59 21.05
CA GLU A 1159 -14.38 -3.33 22.34
C GLU A 1159 -13.55 -4.62 22.23
N LYS A 1160 -13.61 -5.35 21.10
CA LYS A 1160 -12.72 -6.49 20.83
C LYS A 1160 -11.26 -6.07 20.66
N ARG A 1161 -10.96 -4.93 20.02
CA ARG A 1161 -9.60 -4.38 19.91
C ARG A 1161 -9.03 -4.03 21.28
N LYS A 1162 -9.81 -3.35 22.13
CA LYS A 1162 -9.44 -3.06 23.54
C LYS A 1162 -9.03 -4.33 24.29
N ILE A 1163 -9.89 -5.35 24.31
CA ILE A 1163 -9.62 -6.62 25.02
C ILE A 1163 -8.32 -7.28 24.51
N ASN A 1164 -8.12 -7.32 23.18
CA ASN A 1164 -6.91 -7.90 22.59
C ASN A 1164 -5.63 -7.14 22.98
N LEU A 1165 -5.69 -5.81 23.15
CA LEU A 1165 -4.55 -4.99 23.58
C LEU A 1165 -4.25 -5.19 25.07
N SER A 1166 -5.27 -5.20 25.93
CA SER A 1166 -5.11 -5.45 27.37
C SER A 1166 -4.47 -6.81 27.65
N VAL A 1167 -4.90 -7.88 26.97
CA VAL A 1167 -4.32 -9.23 27.14
C VAL A 1167 -2.84 -9.28 26.70
N LYS A 1168 -2.45 -8.56 25.63
CA LYS A 1168 -1.03 -8.43 25.22
C LYS A 1168 -0.21 -7.68 26.27
N LEU A 1169 -0.74 -6.59 26.84
CA LEU A 1169 -0.08 -5.84 27.90
C LEU A 1169 0.14 -6.70 29.15
N GLU A 1170 -0.85 -7.51 29.55
CA GLU A 1170 -0.71 -8.46 30.67
C GLU A 1170 0.35 -9.53 30.39
N SER A 1171 0.41 -10.09 29.18
CA SER A 1171 1.43 -11.09 28.83
C SER A 1171 2.85 -10.52 28.82
N ILE A 1172 3.03 -9.27 28.37
CA ILE A 1172 4.34 -8.59 28.40
C ILE A 1172 4.71 -8.22 29.85
N ALA A 1173 3.76 -7.73 30.64
CA ALA A 1173 3.96 -7.45 32.06
C ALA A 1173 4.22 -8.73 32.89
N HIS A 1174 3.82 -9.92 32.41
CA HIS A 1174 4.26 -11.20 32.94
C HIS A 1174 5.69 -11.53 32.49
N ALA A 1175 6.00 -11.41 31.20
CA ALA A 1175 7.35 -11.69 30.67
C ALA A 1175 8.44 -10.84 31.35
N ILE A 1176 8.18 -9.56 31.62
CA ILE A 1176 9.04 -8.67 32.41
C ILE A 1176 9.31 -9.23 33.82
N LYS A 1177 8.29 -9.83 34.47
CA LYS A 1177 8.39 -10.41 35.82
C LYS A 1177 9.00 -11.82 35.83
N SER A 1178 9.09 -12.48 34.68
CA SER A 1178 9.56 -13.87 34.53
C SER A 1178 10.72 -13.99 33.53
N ARG A 1179 11.58 -12.97 33.44
CA ARG A 1179 12.72 -12.88 32.51
C ARG A 1179 13.81 -13.90 32.88
N THR A 1180 13.86 -15.02 32.17
CA THR A 1180 14.88 -16.08 32.33
C THR A 1180 15.80 -16.25 31.12
N ASP A 1181 15.31 -15.99 29.90
CA ASP A 1181 16.15 -15.87 28.71
C ASP A 1181 16.57 -14.41 28.51
N ASP A 1182 17.88 -14.17 28.46
CA ASP A 1182 18.46 -12.85 28.22
C ASP A 1182 19.29 -12.87 26.93
N VAL A 1183 18.79 -12.16 25.92
CA VAL A 1183 19.48 -11.90 24.66
C VAL A 1183 19.45 -10.38 24.49
N VAL A 1184 20.63 -9.79 24.24
CA VAL A 1184 20.82 -8.34 24.07
C VAL A 1184 19.73 -7.75 23.16
N ASP A 1185 18.97 -6.83 23.71
CA ASP A 1185 17.90 -6.12 23.01
C ASP A 1185 18.42 -4.92 22.22
N PHE A 1186 17.57 -4.36 21.35
CA PHE A 1186 17.95 -3.23 20.49
C PHE A 1186 18.45 -2.00 21.26
N LYS A 1187 17.91 -1.68 22.45
CA LYS A 1187 18.36 -0.54 23.27
C LYS A 1187 19.77 -0.81 23.80
N GLN A 1188 20.05 -2.04 24.22
CA GLN A 1188 21.37 -2.48 24.70
C GLN A 1188 22.46 -2.56 23.60
N MET A 1189 22.14 -2.30 22.33
CA MET A 1189 23.16 -2.23 21.27
C MET A 1189 23.80 -0.83 21.14
N GLY A 1190 23.18 0.21 21.72
CA GLY A 1190 23.62 1.60 21.58
C GLY A 1190 23.44 2.15 20.16
N ILE A 1191 22.49 1.61 19.39
CA ILE A 1191 22.14 2.05 18.03
C ILE A 1191 21.11 3.17 18.13
N ASP A 1192 21.43 4.33 17.57
CA ASP A 1192 20.62 5.54 17.66
C ASP A 1192 20.09 6.05 16.30
N HIS A 1193 20.70 5.62 15.18
CA HIS A 1193 20.27 6.00 13.83
C HIS A 1193 20.15 4.77 12.89
N ILE A 1194 19.17 4.77 11.98
CA ILE A 1194 18.92 3.65 11.05
C ILE A 1194 18.59 4.15 9.64
N PHE A 1195 19.38 3.74 8.65
CA PHE A 1195 19.09 3.85 7.22
C PHE A 1195 18.44 2.55 6.71
N VAL A 1196 17.45 2.67 5.82
CA VAL A 1196 16.63 1.54 5.36
C VAL A 1196 16.50 1.53 3.84
N ASP A 1197 17.20 0.60 3.20
CA ASP A 1197 17.13 0.31 1.77
C ASP A 1197 15.89 -0.53 1.42
N GLU A 1198 15.31 -0.28 0.25
CA GLU A 1198 14.07 -0.93 -0.25
C GLU A 1198 12.90 -0.92 0.75
N SER A 1199 12.75 0.19 1.48
CA SER A 1199 11.72 0.43 2.51
C SER A 1199 10.27 0.23 2.02
N HIS A 1200 10.02 0.25 0.72
CA HIS A 1200 8.71 0.02 0.11
C HIS A 1200 8.25 -1.46 0.14
N TYR A 1201 9.11 -2.42 0.49
CA TYR A 1201 8.74 -3.82 0.78
C TYR A 1201 8.03 -3.98 2.15
N GLN A 1202 7.23 -2.98 2.55
CA GLN A 1202 6.92 -2.69 3.96
C GLN A 1202 5.91 -3.64 4.65
N ASN A 1203 5.41 -4.67 3.95
CA ASN A 1203 4.62 -5.77 4.52
C ASN A 1203 5.33 -6.48 5.72
N PHE A 1204 6.66 -6.34 5.83
CA PHE A 1204 7.45 -6.80 6.98
C PHE A 1204 7.07 -6.10 8.30
N PHE A 1205 6.74 -4.80 8.27
CA PHE A 1205 6.36 -4.02 9.46
C PHE A 1205 4.89 -4.16 9.84
N GLU A 1206 4.05 -4.78 8.99
CA GLU A 1206 2.65 -5.07 9.30
C GLU A 1206 2.42 -6.47 9.90
N ASN A 1207 3.31 -7.44 9.62
CA ASN A 1207 3.12 -8.85 10.00
C ASN A 1207 4.13 -9.38 11.05
N SER A 1208 5.31 -8.75 11.19
CA SER A 1208 6.17 -9.02 12.35
C SER A 1208 5.53 -8.42 13.61
N ALA A 1209 5.93 -8.88 14.81
CA ALA A 1209 5.43 -8.33 16.08
C ALA A 1209 6.02 -6.93 16.42
N PHE A 1210 6.36 -6.15 15.40
CA PHE A 1210 6.93 -4.81 15.48
C PHE A 1210 6.06 -3.77 14.72
N VAL A 1211 4.74 -3.97 14.81
CA VAL A 1211 3.73 -3.05 14.26
C VAL A 1211 3.42 -1.96 15.29
N GLY A 1212 3.42 -0.69 14.86
CA GLY A 1212 2.83 0.41 15.63
C GLY A 1212 3.79 1.54 16.01
N LYS A 1213 3.68 2.65 15.28
CA LYS A 1213 4.14 4.01 15.61
C LYS A 1213 5.66 4.29 15.74
N MET A 1214 6.50 3.49 16.40
CA MET A 1214 7.71 4.07 17.02
C MET A 1214 8.90 4.56 16.16
N LEU A 1215 8.85 4.47 14.82
CA LEU A 1215 9.79 5.20 13.92
C LEU A 1215 9.05 6.05 12.89
N VAL A 1216 8.02 5.50 12.24
CA VAL A 1216 7.19 6.22 11.26
C VAL A 1216 6.42 7.40 11.89
N TYR A 1217 5.96 7.31 13.14
CA TYR A 1217 5.15 8.36 13.76
C TYR A 1217 5.99 9.56 14.22
N ASN A 1218 7.25 9.37 14.64
CA ASN A 1218 8.15 10.47 14.97
C ASN A 1218 8.61 11.24 13.73
N MET A 1219 8.88 10.57 12.59
CA MET A 1219 9.18 11.28 11.34
C MET A 1219 7.93 11.99 10.77
N LEU A 1220 6.73 11.44 10.94
CA LEU A 1220 5.49 12.05 10.42
C LEU A 1220 4.92 13.18 11.30
N GLN A 1221 5.16 13.20 12.62
CA GLN A 1221 4.60 14.26 13.48
C GLN A 1221 5.33 15.60 13.43
N TYR A 1222 6.53 15.70 12.84
CA TYR A 1222 7.27 16.96 12.74
C TYR A 1222 7.30 17.60 11.34
N TYR A 1223 7.08 16.85 10.26
CA TYR A 1223 7.02 17.41 8.89
C TYR A 1223 5.97 16.77 7.98
N ILE A 1224 4.69 16.84 8.39
CA ILE A 1224 3.58 17.03 7.46
C ILE A 1224 2.77 18.26 7.86
N PHE A 1225 3.19 19.42 7.34
CA PHE A 1225 2.36 20.46 6.71
C PHE A 1225 3.29 21.51 6.09
#